data_AF-A0A410K1Y3-F1
#
_entry.id   AF-A0A410K1Y3-F1
#
_cell.length_a   1.000
_cell.length_b   1.000
_cell.length_c   1.000
_cell.angle_alpha   90.00
_cell.angle_beta   90.00
_cell.angle_gamma   90.00
#
_symmetry.space_group_name_H-M   'P 1'
#
loop_
_entity.id
_entity.type
_entity.pdbx_description
1 polymer ?
#
loop_
_entity_poly.entity_id
_entity_poly.type
_entity_poly.pdbx_seq_one_letter_code
_entity_poly.pdbx_strand_id
1 'polypeptide(L)'
;MAGGTVLSMKKLNLAFLWHMHQPFYRDGQDGTYHMPWVFLHAVKDYYEIPAYLKEYKGIRQTFNLVPSLLVQLKDYEDINVDDIFFKTMRKTPSELTSEERCGLVPQLFMANFANMIAPFRRYAELYSKNSRSGMFENTERLFSDSEILDLQVLYLLSWTGNFFRREYPLTESLIKKGRGFTQEDKISLMETLCESVKRIIPLYRELQETGSIEVSATPFYHPILPLLLDLDSAKEALPEISMPAAFGDFGRDPYWHVEEAVKYYERVFGRRPSGMWPAEGSISGRAAEVFSANGVKWIASDEDVLAGSAVLNFSVSAERKKLYCRHHYETASGRINIFFRDKILSDLIGFAYSGQEAAKAADDFVAKLKIIYDSVDESCVVPVILDGENAWEYYPENGEKFFRALYERLLREKWIRTVTMSEAIEIADVPERRLEKIRAGSWIYGNFTTWLGHREKNEAWRLLNAARQAADKAQDAAKKEKAMNEIHIAEGSDWFWWFGDDHFSLQADVFDKLFRGYLINSYRILDAEIPQELYIPIKRSYKSGLIRKPKYYLTAMPDGEVTSFFEWLSAGEFDLKFDSGAMHASSNMLRKLFFGYDSENLYLRIEGDFNGSLDKGYELETEITGSSPAKFRIPLNKGRGENGGGIKWGINRIAEIALPHRNMPDNTGRVYLVFRLFRDGEAMERAPQYNMVEVDLSDNFGDDWIV
;
A
#
# COMPACT_ATOMS: atom_id res chain seq x y z
N MET A 1 13.44 -62.13 26.22
CA MET A 1 12.63 -60.99 25.78
C MET A 1 13.57 -59.91 25.29
N ALA A 2 13.79 -59.83 23.97
CA ALA A 2 14.52 -58.73 23.36
C ALA A 2 13.48 -57.68 22.97
N GLY A 3 13.47 -56.55 23.68
CA GLY A 3 12.64 -55.40 23.32
C GLY A 3 13.16 -54.84 22.00
N GLY A 4 12.40 -55.05 20.93
CA GLY A 4 12.66 -54.42 19.64
C GLY A 4 12.45 -52.92 19.78
N THR A 5 13.52 -52.15 19.72
CA THR A 5 13.47 -50.70 19.55
C THR A 5 12.78 -50.42 18.22
N VAL A 6 11.55 -49.91 18.27
CA VAL A 6 10.89 -49.37 17.08
C VAL A 6 11.70 -48.14 16.67
N LEU A 7 12.59 -48.29 15.68
CA LEU A 7 13.22 -47.15 15.00
C LEU A 7 12.09 -46.29 14.44
N SER A 8 11.80 -45.14 15.07
CA SER A 8 10.81 -44.22 14.53
C SER A 8 11.34 -43.71 13.18
N MET A 9 10.58 -43.97 12.10
CA MET A 9 10.94 -43.42 10.79
C MET A 9 10.98 -41.90 10.86
N LYS A 10 12.09 -41.29 10.39
CA LYS A 10 12.23 -39.85 10.26
C LYS A 10 11.05 -39.24 9.49
N LYS A 11 10.69 -38.00 9.81
CA LYS A 11 9.59 -37.24 9.23
C LYS A 11 10.06 -35.93 8.63
N LEU A 12 9.41 -35.52 7.54
CA LEU A 12 9.45 -34.13 7.09
C LEU A 12 8.25 -33.40 7.72
N ASN A 13 8.52 -32.41 8.57
CA ASN A 13 7.50 -31.58 9.18
C ASN A 13 7.32 -30.30 8.36
N LEU A 14 6.23 -30.22 7.60
CA LEU A 14 5.92 -29.09 6.71
C LEU A 14 5.15 -28.02 7.48
N ALA A 15 5.72 -26.83 7.59
CA ALA A 15 5.14 -25.71 8.33
C ALA A 15 4.79 -24.56 7.39
N PHE A 16 3.51 -24.43 7.03
CA PHE A 16 3.02 -23.30 6.26
C PHE A 16 2.79 -22.08 7.16
N LEU A 17 3.18 -20.90 6.68
CA LEU A 17 2.77 -19.60 7.21
C LEU A 17 2.24 -18.71 6.08
N TRP A 18 0.95 -18.42 6.13
CA TRP A 18 0.27 -17.51 5.21
C TRP A 18 0.16 -16.13 5.87
N HIS A 19 0.81 -15.12 5.29
CA HIS A 19 0.81 -13.77 5.81
C HIS A 19 -0.30 -12.93 5.19
N MET A 20 -1.33 -12.59 5.98
CA MET A 20 -2.45 -11.76 5.52
C MET A 20 -2.21 -10.32 5.97
N HIS A 21 -1.99 -9.43 5.01
CA HIS A 21 -1.68 -8.02 5.28
C HIS A 21 -2.31 -7.10 4.25
N GLN A 22 -2.62 -5.89 4.67
CA GLN A 22 -2.88 -4.76 3.80
C GLN A 22 -2.38 -3.49 4.49
N PRO A 23 -1.85 -2.50 3.72
CA PRO A 23 -1.59 -1.16 4.22
C PRO A 23 -2.79 -0.55 4.95
N PHE A 24 -2.53 0.40 5.84
CA PHE A 24 -3.59 1.12 6.53
C PHE A 24 -4.13 2.26 5.64
N TYR A 25 -5.24 2.02 4.95
CA TYR A 25 -5.74 2.91 3.88
C TYR A 25 -6.60 4.09 4.36
N ARG A 26 -6.84 4.21 5.67
CA ARG A 26 -7.70 5.23 6.26
C ARG A 26 -6.95 6.54 6.49
N ASP A 27 -7.35 7.60 5.80
CA ASP A 27 -6.74 8.93 5.96
C ASP A 27 -6.84 9.42 7.40
N GLY A 28 -5.71 9.81 7.99
CA GLY A 28 -5.68 10.35 9.36
C GLY A 28 -6.41 11.69 9.52
N GLN A 29 -6.65 12.42 8.42
CA GLN A 29 -7.25 13.76 8.48
C GLN A 29 -8.77 13.73 8.53
N ASP A 30 -9.41 13.02 7.60
CA ASP A 30 -10.87 12.97 7.48
C ASP A 30 -11.47 11.59 7.79
N GLY A 31 -10.63 10.58 7.99
CA GLY A 31 -11.05 9.21 8.31
C GLY A 31 -11.55 8.40 7.11
N THR A 32 -11.44 8.91 5.88
CA THR A 32 -11.90 8.23 4.66
C THR A 32 -10.89 7.18 4.19
N TYR A 33 -11.38 6.01 3.77
CA TYR A 33 -10.58 5.00 3.09
C TYR A 33 -10.42 5.32 1.59
N HIS A 34 -9.17 5.31 1.11
CA HIS A 34 -8.85 5.67 -0.27
C HIS A 34 -8.79 4.48 -1.24
N MET A 35 -8.72 3.24 -0.72
CA MET A 35 -8.57 2.04 -1.53
C MET A 35 -9.36 0.85 -0.96
N PRO A 36 -10.06 0.07 -1.81
CA PRO A 36 -10.95 -1.00 -1.36
C PRO A 36 -10.25 -2.34 -1.11
N TRP A 37 -8.92 -2.41 -1.14
CA TRP A 37 -8.18 -3.67 -1.18
C TRP A 37 -8.43 -4.56 0.04
N VAL A 38 -8.58 -3.98 1.23
CA VAL A 38 -8.99 -4.73 2.43
C VAL A 38 -10.30 -5.46 2.21
N PHE A 39 -11.33 -4.78 1.69
CA PHE A 39 -12.62 -5.39 1.41
C PHE A 39 -12.54 -6.45 0.30
N LEU A 40 -11.85 -6.14 -0.81
CA LEU A 40 -11.77 -7.03 -1.95
C LEU A 40 -11.03 -8.34 -1.61
N HIS A 41 -9.95 -8.27 -0.84
CA HIS A 41 -9.26 -9.45 -0.33
C HIS A 41 -10.05 -10.15 0.79
N ALA A 42 -10.85 -9.43 1.59
CA ALA A 42 -11.70 -10.05 2.60
C ALA A 42 -12.77 -10.97 2.02
N VAL A 43 -13.43 -10.54 0.94
CA VAL A 43 -14.47 -11.32 0.27
C VAL A 43 -13.92 -12.41 -0.65
N LYS A 44 -12.59 -12.42 -0.85
CA LYS A 44 -11.84 -13.38 -1.65
C LYS A 44 -11.02 -14.31 -0.75
N ASP A 45 -9.87 -13.87 -0.27
CA ASP A 45 -8.81 -14.75 0.23
C ASP A 45 -8.94 -15.10 1.71
N TYR A 46 -9.26 -14.11 2.57
CA TYR A 46 -9.11 -14.27 4.02
C TYR A 46 -10.05 -15.31 4.62
N TYR A 47 -11.21 -15.55 4.00
CA TYR A 47 -12.09 -16.66 4.36
C TYR A 47 -11.74 -17.95 3.60
N GLU A 48 -11.46 -17.85 2.29
CA GLU A 48 -11.36 -19.03 1.42
C GLU A 48 -10.25 -19.99 1.82
N ILE A 49 -9.04 -19.48 2.02
CA ILE A 49 -7.86 -20.30 2.25
C ILE A 49 -8.00 -21.16 3.52
N PRO A 50 -8.33 -20.58 4.70
CA PRO A 50 -8.56 -21.39 5.89
C PRO A 50 -9.81 -22.27 5.79
N ALA A 51 -10.85 -21.86 5.04
CA ALA A 51 -12.08 -22.65 4.91
C ALA A 51 -11.85 -24.01 4.25
N TYR A 52 -10.92 -24.12 3.29
CA TYR A 52 -10.57 -25.42 2.69
C TYR A 52 -10.14 -26.46 3.73
N LEU A 53 -9.52 -26.06 4.84
CA LEU A 53 -9.07 -26.99 5.89
C LEU A 53 -10.21 -27.75 6.57
N LYS A 54 -11.45 -27.23 6.53
CA LYS A 54 -12.63 -27.92 7.08
C LYS A 54 -12.88 -29.27 6.39
N GLU A 55 -12.43 -29.41 5.14
CA GLU A 55 -12.60 -30.62 4.35
C GLU A 55 -11.44 -31.62 4.53
N TYR A 56 -10.29 -31.20 5.07
CA TYR A 56 -9.06 -31.99 5.13
C TYR A 56 -8.54 -32.18 6.56
N LYS A 57 -9.16 -33.09 7.30
CA LYS A 57 -8.74 -33.43 8.67
C LYS A 57 -7.30 -33.94 8.68
N GLY A 58 -6.46 -33.33 9.51
CA GLY A 58 -5.05 -33.71 9.69
C GLY A 58 -4.06 -32.77 9.00
N ILE A 59 -4.53 -31.85 8.15
CA ILE A 59 -3.69 -30.73 7.69
C ILE A 59 -3.65 -29.64 8.77
N ARG A 60 -2.44 -29.22 9.16
CA ARG A 60 -2.20 -28.14 10.12
C ARG A 60 -1.36 -27.04 9.50
N GLN A 61 -1.72 -25.79 9.76
CA GLN A 61 -1.08 -24.62 9.14
C GLN A 61 -1.07 -23.43 10.09
N THR A 62 -0.22 -22.45 9.81
CA THR A 62 -0.18 -21.17 10.53
C THR A 62 -0.69 -20.07 9.62
N PHE A 63 -1.55 -19.21 10.15
CA PHE A 63 -1.97 -17.98 9.50
C PHE A 63 -1.49 -16.79 10.33
N ASN A 64 -0.96 -15.79 9.67
CA ASN A 64 -0.58 -14.54 10.30
C ASN A 64 -1.60 -13.47 9.90
N LEU A 65 -2.16 -12.76 10.89
CA LEU A 65 -3.10 -11.67 10.67
C LEU A 65 -2.52 -10.39 11.27
N VAL A 66 -2.25 -9.39 10.44
CA VAL A 66 -1.70 -8.11 10.90
C VAL A 66 -2.77 -7.33 11.69
N PRO A 67 -2.47 -6.77 12.89
CA PRO A 67 -3.46 -6.03 13.67
C PRO A 67 -4.10 -4.85 12.93
N SER A 68 -3.33 -4.08 12.16
CA SER A 68 -3.86 -2.98 11.34
C SER A 68 -4.87 -3.45 10.29
N LEU A 69 -4.68 -4.65 9.70
CA LEU A 69 -5.67 -5.27 8.81
C LEU A 69 -6.97 -5.59 9.57
N LEU A 70 -6.86 -6.18 10.76
CA LEU A 70 -8.02 -6.55 11.59
C LEU A 70 -8.86 -5.33 12.00
N VAL A 71 -8.22 -4.19 12.29
CA VAL A 71 -8.90 -2.92 12.55
C VAL A 71 -9.74 -2.51 11.33
N GLN A 72 -9.17 -2.55 10.13
CA GLN A 72 -9.87 -2.15 8.91
C GLN A 72 -10.99 -3.11 8.53
N LEU A 73 -10.79 -4.43 8.69
CA LEU A 73 -11.82 -5.44 8.42
C LEU A 73 -13.11 -5.18 9.21
N LYS A 74 -12.97 -4.66 10.44
CA LYS A 74 -14.12 -4.35 11.29
C LYS A 74 -15.01 -3.27 10.69
N ASP A 75 -14.41 -2.26 10.04
CA ASP A 75 -15.14 -1.15 9.43
C ASP A 75 -15.89 -1.61 8.16
N TYR A 76 -15.34 -2.56 7.40
CA TYR A 76 -15.98 -3.13 6.20
C TYR A 76 -17.11 -4.15 6.46
N GLU A 77 -17.44 -4.42 7.74
CA GLU A 77 -18.65 -5.15 8.11
C GLU A 77 -19.94 -4.34 7.87
N ASP A 78 -19.83 -3.02 7.65
CA ASP A 78 -20.92 -2.09 7.37
C ASP A 78 -20.80 -1.51 5.95
N ILE A 79 -21.87 -1.60 5.18
CA ILE A 79 -21.97 -1.02 3.84
C ILE A 79 -21.84 0.51 3.83
N ASN A 80 -22.03 1.17 4.98
CA ASN A 80 -21.89 2.62 5.15
C ASN A 80 -20.48 3.06 5.53
N VAL A 81 -19.49 2.16 5.49
CA VAL A 81 -18.07 2.48 5.68
C VAL A 81 -17.69 3.73 4.86
N ASP A 82 -16.91 4.60 5.49
CA ASP A 82 -16.44 5.83 4.87
C ASP A 82 -15.27 5.53 3.91
N ASP A 83 -15.61 5.00 2.74
CA ASP A 83 -14.66 4.57 1.72
C ASP A 83 -15.07 5.14 0.34
N ILE A 84 -14.10 5.66 -0.42
CA ILE A 84 -14.35 6.28 -1.73
C ILE A 84 -15.00 5.30 -2.71
N PHE A 85 -14.52 4.06 -2.75
CA PHE A 85 -15.07 3.00 -3.58
C PHE A 85 -16.49 2.65 -3.11
N PHE A 86 -16.77 2.52 -1.81
CA PHE A 86 -18.14 2.25 -1.34
C PHE A 86 -19.10 3.41 -1.62
N LYS A 87 -18.70 4.65 -1.40
CA LYS A 87 -19.51 5.84 -1.69
C LYS A 87 -19.91 5.89 -3.17
N THR A 88 -18.96 5.64 -4.07
CA THR A 88 -19.20 5.66 -5.52
C THR A 88 -19.96 4.42 -5.99
N MET A 89 -19.64 3.23 -5.46
CA MET A 89 -20.33 1.98 -5.78
C MET A 89 -21.82 2.02 -5.41
N ARG A 90 -22.19 2.65 -4.28
CA ARG A 90 -23.58 2.74 -3.84
C ARG A 90 -24.46 3.65 -4.68
N LYS A 91 -23.90 4.65 -5.37
CA LYS A 91 -24.68 5.58 -6.20
C LYS A 91 -25.28 4.89 -7.42
N THR A 92 -26.43 5.34 -7.89
CA THR A 92 -26.92 4.97 -9.22
C THR A 92 -25.96 5.57 -10.26
N PRO A 93 -25.62 4.90 -11.37
CA PRO A 93 -24.65 5.45 -12.32
C PRO A 93 -24.99 6.84 -12.88
N SER A 94 -26.27 7.19 -12.95
CA SER A 94 -26.75 8.53 -13.34
C SER A 94 -26.48 9.63 -12.31
N GLU A 95 -26.18 9.25 -11.06
CA GLU A 95 -25.87 10.16 -9.94
C GLU A 95 -24.35 10.35 -9.75
N LEU A 96 -23.53 9.57 -10.47
CA LEU A 96 -22.08 9.72 -10.44
C LEU A 96 -21.68 11.00 -11.16
N THR A 97 -20.83 11.81 -10.52
CA THR A 97 -20.21 12.95 -11.21
C THR A 97 -19.19 12.46 -12.24
N SER A 98 -18.77 13.33 -13.16
CA SER A 98 -17.73 13.01 -14.14
C SER A 98 -16.43 12.55 -13.46
N GLU A 99 -16.05 13.19 -12.35
CA GLU A 99 -14.87 12.85 -11.56
C GLU A 99 -15.01 11.49 -10.89
N GLU A 100 -16.18 11.20 -10.31
CA GLU A 100 -16.45 9.89 -9.70
C GLU A 100 -16.41 8.75 -10.73
N ARG A 101 -16.95 8.98 -11.94
CA ARG A 101 -16.83 7.98 -13.02
C ARG A 101 -15.38 7.83 -13.48
N CYS A 102 -14.61 8.92 -13.55
CA CYS A 102 -13.20 8.90 -13.92
C CYS A 102 -12.35 8.08 -12.92
N GLY A 103 -12.66 8.16 -11.62
CA GLY A 103 -12.00 7.33 -10.60
C GLY A 103 -12.51 5.87 -10.56
N LEU A 104 -13.83 5.68 -10.62
CA LEU A 104 -14.43 4.36 -10.42
C LEU A 104 -14.26 3.43 -11.61
N VAL A 105 -14.49 3.89 -12.85
CA VAL A 105 -14.51 3.00 -14.02
C VAL A 105 -13.17 2.29 -14.23
N PRO A 106 -12.00 2.95 -14.11
CA PRO A 106 -10.71 2.24 -14.17
C PRO A 106 -10.55 1.17 -13.09
N GLN A 107 -11.00 1.44 -11.85
CA GLN A 107 -10.98 0.47 -10.76
C GLN A 107 -11.79 -0.79 -11.12
N LEU A 108 -12.94 -0.63 -11.80
CA LEU A 108 -13.77 -1.74 -12.26
C LEU A 108 -13.12 -2.61 -13.34
N PHE A 109 -11.89 -2.32 -13.77
CA PHE A 109 -11.09 -3.18 -14.63
C PHE A 109 -9.81 -3.71 -13.96
N MET A 110 -9.58 -3.39 -12.67
CA MET A 110 -8.48 -3.93 -11.88
C MET A 110 -8.81 -5.34 -11.37
N ALA A 111 -8.82 -6.29 -12.30
CA ALA A 111 -9.00 -7.71 -12.02
C ALA A 111 -8.27 -8.54 -13.08
N ASN A 112 -7.79 -9.74 -12.73
CA ASN A 112 -7.09 -10.59 -13.69
C ASN A 112 -8.00 -10.97 -14.87
N PHE A 113 -7.56 -10.67 -16.10
CA PHE A 113 -8.39 -10.90 -17.27
C PHE A 113 -8.76 -12.38 -17.45
N ALA A 114 -7.80 -13.29 -17.33
CA ALA A 114 -8.01 -14.70 -17.64
C ALA A 114 -8.90 -15.42 -16.61
N ASN A 115 -8.69 -15.14 -15.32
CA ASN A 115 -9.32 -15.91 -14.23
C ASN A 115 -10.50 -15.21 -13.56
N MET A 116 -10.61 -13.89 -13.68
CA MET A 116 -11.65 -13.11 -13.00
C MET A 116 -12.61 -12.45 -13.98
N ILE A 117 -12.11 -11.86 -15.08
CA ILE A 117 -12.96 -11.16 -16.06
C ILE A 117 -13.56 -12.14 -17.09
N ALA A 118 -12.70 -12.90 -17.79
CA ALA A 118 -13.08 -13.79 -18.88
C ALA A 118 -14.16 -14.83 -18.52
N PRO A 119 -14.22 -15.38 -17.28
CA PRO A 119 -15.29 -16.29 -16.90
C PRO A 119 -16.70 -15.67 -16.96
N PHE A 120 -16.82 -14.34 -16.82
CA PHE A 120 -18.08 -13.63 -16.97
C PHE A 120 -18.20 -13.04 -18.37
N ARG A 121 -18.97 -13.70 -19.24
CA ARG A 121 -19.13 -13.29 -20.65
C ARG A 121 -19.40 -11.80 -20.83
N ARG A 122 -20.34 -11.23 -20.07
CA ARG A 122 -20.68 -9.81 -20.13
C ARG A 122 -19.51 -8.91 -19.73
N TYR A 123 -18.72 -9.32 -18.73
CA TYR A 123 -17.59 -8.55 -18.27
C TYR A 123 -16.48 -8.51 -19.33
N ALA A 124 -16.20 -9.67 -19.95
CA ALA A 124 -15.24 -9.77 -21.05
C ALA A 124 -15.63 -8.93 -22.28
N GLU A 125 -16.93 -8.84 -22.59
CA GLU A 125 -17.47 -7.95 -23.63
C GLU A 125 -17.17 -6.47 -23.33
N LEU A 126 -17.37 -6.04 -22.07
CA LEU A 126 -17.13 -4.66 -21.63
C LEU A 126 -15.64 -4.33 -21.53
N TYR A 127 -14.81 -5.29 -21.10
CA TYR A 127 -13.36 -5.18 -21.14
C TYR A 127 -12.85 -5.00 -22.57
N SER A 128 -13.34 -5.81 -23.51
CA SER A 128 -12.97 -5.70 -24.93
C SER A 128 -13.38 -4.35 -25.55
N LYS A 129 -14.49 -3.77 -25.08
CA LYS A 129 -14.90 -2.40 -25.45
C LYS A 129 -13.87 -1.38 -24.96
N ASN A 130 -13.43 -1.49 -23.70
CA ASN A 130 -12.40 -0.64 -23.11
C ASN A 130 -11.07 -0.67 -23.89
N SER A 131 -10.54 -1.88 -24.17
CA SER A 131 -9.22 -2.05 -24.80
C SER A 131 -9.14 -1.52 -26.24
N ARG A 132 -10.27 -1.35 -26.93
CA ARG A 132 -10.33 -0.83 -28.30
C ARG A 132 -10.30 0.69 -28.39
N SER A 133 -10.51 1.39 -27.28
CA SER A 133 -10.63 2.86 -27.23
C SER A 133 -9.29 3.60 -27.01
N GLY A 134 -8.16 2.90 -26.96
CA GLY A 134 -6.86 3.54 -26.72
C GLY A 134 -6.71 4.01 -25.26
N MET A 135 -5.49 3.98 -24.74
CA MET A 135 -5.19 4.15 -23.31
C MET A 135 -5.42 5.58 -22.76
N PHE A 136 -5.82 6.54 -23.61
CA PHE A 136 -5.92 7.97 -23.29
C PHE A 136 -7.27 8.61 -23.65
N GLU A 137 -8.28 7.82 -24.02
CA GLU A 137 -9.64 8.36 -24.22
C GLU A 137 -10.43 8.35 -22.90
N ASN A 138 -11.31 9.35 -22.78
CA ASN A 138 -12.33 9.53 -21.73
C ASN A 138 -13.15 8.25 -21.47
N THR A 139 -12.54 7.30 -20.75
CA THR A 139 -13.05 5.94 -20.53
C THR A 139 -14.41 5.99 -19.83
N GLU A 140 -14.64 7.03 -19.03
CA GLU A 140 -15.90 7.29 -18.33
C GLU A 140 -17.08 7.63 -19.25
N ARG A 141 -16.81 8.15 -20.45
CA ARG A 141 -17.83 8.48 -21.48
C ARG A 141 -18.10 7.33 -22.43
N LEU A 142 -17.25 6.30 -22.41
CA LEU A 142 -17.39 5.12 -23.26
C LEU A 142 -18.58 4.24 -22.83
N PHE A 143 -18.93 4.26 -21.55
CA PHE A 143 -19.93 3.37 -20.97
C PHE A 143 -21.22 4.11 -20.64
N SER A 144 -22.32 3.55 -21.11
CA SER A 144 -23.68 3.94 -20.67
C SER A 144 -23.90 3.57 -19.20
N ASP A 145 -24.89 4.19 -18.58
CA ASP A 145 -25.22 3.95 -17.16
C ASP A 145 -25.56 2.48 -16.87
N SER A 146 -26.23 1.79 -17.79
CA SER A 146 -26.52 0.36 -17.64
C SER A 146 -25.26 -0.51 -17.78
N GLU A 147 -24.30 -0.13 -18.63
CA GLU A 147 -23.02 -0.82 -18.74
C GLU A 147 -22.15 -0.60 -17.49
N ILE A 148 -22.16 0.59 -16.90
CA ILE A 148 -21.48 0.85 -15.63
C ILE A 148 -22.11 0.01 -14.52
N LEU A 149 -23.44 -0.06 -14.46
CA LEU A 149 -24.11 -0.90 -13.47
C LEU A 149 -23.74 -2.38 -13.62
N ASP A 150 -23.68 -2.87 -14.86
CA ASP A 150 -23.17 -4.21 -15.14
C ASP A 150 -21.73 -4.38 -14.65
N LEU A 151 -20.83 -3.43 -14.94
CA LEU A 151 -19.43 -3.48 -14.48
C LEU A 151 -19.32 -3.52 -12.96
N GLN A 152 -20.09 -2.69 -12.25
CA GLN A 152 -20.08 -2.65 -10.77
C GLN A 152 -20.41 -4.02 -10.17
N VAL A 153 -21.50 -4.65 -10.63
CA VAL A 153 -21.93 -5.95 -10.10
C VAL A 153 -20.96 -7.06 -10.52
N LEU A 154 -20.54 -7.08 -11.79
CA LEU A 154 -19.61 -8.11 -12.29
C LEU A 154 -18.23 -8.02 -11.62
N TYR A 155 -17.74 -6.82 -11.34
CA TYR A 155 -16.51 -6.61 -10.59
C TYR A 155 -16.60 -7.25 -9.20
N LEU A 156 -17.65 -6.94 -8.43
CA LEU A 156 -17.86 -7.52 -7.09
C LEU A 156 -17.97 -9.05 -7.15
N LEU A 157 -18.76 -9.59 -8.09
CA LEU A 157 -18.88 -11.04 -8.28
C LEU A 157 -17.53 -11.70 -8.63
N SER A 158 -16.71 -11.03 -9.45
CA SER A 158 -15.39 -11.52 -9.86
C SER A 158 -14.38 -11.58 -8.71
N TRP A 159 -14.49 -10.66 -7.75
CA TRP A 159 -13.70 -10.64 -6.51
C TRP A 159 -14.27 -11.55 -5.42
N THR A 160 -15.53 -11.98 -5.51
CA THR A 160 -16.12 -12.87 -4.50
C THR A 160 -15.53 -14.27 -4.57
N GLY A 161 -15.05 -14.80 -3.45
CA GLY A 161 -14.50 -16.14 -3.34
C GLY A 161 -15.51 -17.27 -3.60
N ASN A 162 -15.03 -18.45 -3.99
CA ASN A 162 -15.80 -19.64 -4.34
C ASN A 162 -16.74 -20.11 -3.22
N PHE A 163 -16.31 -20.09 -1.95
CA PHE A 163 -17.18 -20.44 -0.82
C PHE A 163 -18.39 -19.51 -0.78
N PHE A 164 -18.18 -18.21 -0.82
CA PHE A 164 -19.28 -17.24 -0.78
C PHE A 164 -20.14 -17.28 -2.06
N ARG A 165 -19.56 -17.51 -3.24
CA ARG A 165 -20.32 -17.75 -4.47
C ARG A 165 -21.28 -18.94 -4.38
N ARG A 166 -20.89 -20.00 -3.66
CA ARG A 166 -21.68 -21.22 -3.49
C ARG A 166 -22.69 -21.14 -2.34
N GLU A 167 -22.32 -20.50 -1.24
CA GLU A 167 -23.11 -20.50 0.00
C GLU A 167 -24.19 -19.42 0.02
N TYR A 168 -23.98 -18.28 -0.66
CA TYR A 168 -24.95 -17.20 -0.72
C TYR A 168 -25.86 -17.33 -1.95
N PRO A 169 -27.18 -17.59 -1.77
CA PRO A 169 -28.10 -17.76 -2.90
C PRO A 169 -28.17 -16.53 -3.82
N LEU A 170 -28.03 -15.32 -3.26
CA LEU A 170 -28.02 -14.09 -4.05
C LEU A 170 -26.85 -14.07 -5.03
N THR A 171 -25.63 -14.37 -4.57
CA THR A 171 -24.44 -14.39 -5.42
C THR A 171 -24.62 -15.40 -6.55
N GLU A 172 -25.09 -16.61 -6.25
CA GLU A 172 -25.38 -17.62 -7.27
C GLU A 172 -26.43 -17.13 -8.29
N SER A 173 -27.51 -16.49 -7.83
CA SER A 173 -28.55 -15.95 -8.71
C SER A 173 -28.04 -14.84 -9.64
N LEU A 174 -27.17 -13.95 -9.13
CA LEU A 174 -26.62 -12.84 -9.90
C LEU A 174 -25.61 -13.34 -10.95
N ILE A 175 -24.82 -14.36 -10.61
CA ILE A 175 -23.95 -15.03 -11.59
C ILE A 175 -24.79 -15.64 -12.72
N LYS A 176 -25.90 -16.32 -12.40
CA LYS A 176 -26.83 -16.88 -13.40
C LYS A 176 -27.50 -15.79 -14.24
N LYS A 177 -27.84 -14.64 -13.65
CA LYS A 177 -28.42 -13.47 -14.34
C LYS A 177 -27.45 -12.91 -15.37
N GLY A 178 -26.17 -12.75 -15.02
CA GLY A 178 -25.05 -12.47 -15.92
C GLY A 178 -25.00 -11.09 -16.60
N ARG A 179 -26.12 -10.36 -16.70
CA ARG A 179 -26.23 -8.99 -17.25
C ARG A 179 -27.57 -8.34 -16.90
N GLY A 180 -27.68 -7.03 -17.17
CA GLY A 180 -28.92 -6.29 -16.96
C GLY A 180 -29.24 -6.15 -15.48
N PHE A 181 -28.20 -5.93 -14.68
CA PHE A 181 -28.32 -5.80 -13.24
C PHE A 181 -29.08 -4.52 -12.86
N THR A 182 -29.75 -4.55 -11.73
CA THR A 182 -30.48 -3.39 -11.17
C THR A 182 -29.66 -2.74 -10.05
N GLN A 183 -30.04 -1.52 -9.69
CA GLN A 183 -29.47 -0.85 -8.53
C GLN A 183 -29.70 -1.66 -7.24
N GLU A 184 -30.86 -2.30 -7.12
CA GLU A 184 -31.21 -3.18 -5.99
C GLU A 184 -30.31 -4.43 -5.94
N ASP A 185 -30.05 -5.09 -7.09
CA ASP A 185 -29.10 -6.21 -7.15
C ASP A 185 -27.73 -5.82 -6.59
N LYS A 186 -27.23 -4.64 -6.98
CA LYS A 186 -25.93 -4.12 -6.56
C LYS A 186 -25.90 -3.85 -5.05
N ILE A 187 -26.89 -3.15 -4.52
CA ILE A 187 -26.93 -2.84 -3.08
C ILE A 187 -27.06 -4.12 -2.26
N SER A 188 -27.97 -5.03 -2.63
CA SER A 188 -28.11 -6.30 -1.93
C SER A 188 -26.85 -7.19 -2.02
N LEU A 189 -26.12 -7.16 -3.15
CA LEU A 189 -24.83 -7.83 -3.26
C LEU A 189 -23.81 -7.21 -2.30
N MET A 190 -23.67 -5.88 -2.28
CA MET A 190 -22.75 -5.19 -1.37
C MET A 190 -23.06 -5.51 0.11
N GLU A 191 -24.33 -5.48 0.51
CA GLU A 191 -24.77 -5.84 1.87
C GLU A 191 -24.41 -7.29 2.21
N THR A 192 -24.67 -8.21 1.28
CA THR A 192 -24.33 -9.63 1.44
C THR A 192 -22.83 -9.84 1.60
N LEU A 193 -22.02 -9.10 0.84
CA LEU A 193 -20.56 -9.18 0.92
C LEU A 193 -20.03 -8.58 2.24
N CYS A 194 -20.55 -7.46 2.72
CA CYS A 194 -20.24 -6.95 4.06
C CYS A 194 -20.61 -7.94 5.17
N GLU A 195 -21.76 -8.62 5.05
CA GLU A 195 -22.14 -9.68 5.99
C GLU A 195 -21.17 -10.87 5.93
N SER A 196 -20.60 -11.18 4.76
CA SER A 196 -19.59 -12.24 4.63
C SER A 196 -18.28 -11.92 5.36
N VAL A 197 -17.87 -10.63 5.40
CA VAL A 197 -16.67 -10.17 6.13
C VAL A 197 -16.77 -10.51 7.62
N LYS A 198 -17.96 -10.42 8.22
CA LYS A 198 -18.21 -10.76 9.63
C LYS A 198 -17.88 -12.21 9.98
N ARG A 199 -17.82 -13.10 8.99
CA ARG A 199 -17.53 -14.54 9.18
C ARG A 199 -16.04 -14.85 9.24
N ILE A 200 -15.17 -13.93 8.86
CA ILE A 200 -13.72 -14.16 8.76
C ILE A 200 -13.13 -14.46 10.14
N ILE A 201 -13.20 -13.51 11.09
CA ILE A 201 -12.60 -13.69 12.42
C ILE A 201 -13.21 -14.87 13.20
N PRO A 202 -14.54 -15.09 13.18
CA PRO A 202 -15.12 -16.30 13.76
C PRO A 202 -14.55 -17.60 13.19
N LEU A 203 -14.31 -17.70 11.87
CA LEU A 203 -13.69 -18.87 11.25
C LEU A 203 -12.28 -19.13 11.80
N TYR A 204 -11.44 -18.10 11.89
CA TYR A 204 -10.09 -18.23 12.45
C TYR A 204 -10.12 -18.68 13.91
N ARG A 205 -11.04 -18.15 14.73
CA ARG A 205 -11.23 -18.59 16.12
C ARG A 205 -11.63 -20.07 16.19
N GLU A 206 -12.64 -20.47 15.43
CA GLU A 206 -13.14 -21.86 15.37
C GLU A 206 -12.01 -22.83 14.99
N LEU A 207 -11.26 -22.54 13.92
CA LEU A 207 -10.18 -23.40 13.44
C LEU A 207 -9.01 -23.45 14.41
N GLN A 208 -8.74 -22.35 15.14
CA GLN A 208 -7.70 -22.31 16.16
C GLN A 208 -8.11 -23.09 17.43
N GLU A 209 -9.37 -23.02 17.83
CA GLU A 209 -9.91 -23.79 18.96
C GLU A 209 -9.90 -25.30 18.70
N THR A 210 -10.17 -25.70 17.45
CA THR A 210 -10.08 -27.11 17.04
C THR A 210 -8.65 -27.60 16.83
N GLY A 211 -7.64 -26.70 16.87
CA GLY A 211 -6.24 -27.02 16.63
C GLY A 211 -5.90 -27.36 15.18
N SER A 212 -6.76 -26.98 14.23
CA SER A 212 -6.50 -27.15 12.79
C SER A 212 -5.53 -26.08 12.29
N ILE A 213 -5.53 -24.90 12.92
CA ILE A 213 -4.61 -23.82 12.61
C ILE A 213 -4.00 -23.22 13.88
N GLU A 214 -2.89 -22.53 13.70
CA GLU A 214 -2.42 -21.49 14.60
C GLU A 214 -2.65 -20.12 13.97
N VAL A 215 -2.98 -19.11 14.78
CA VAL A 215 -3.01 -17.71 14.33
C VAL A 215 -1.88 -16.95 15.03
N SER A 216 -1.03 -16.28 14.26
CA SER A 216 0.06 -15.43 14.75
C SER A 216 -0.25 -13.95 14.50
N ALA A 217 0.54 -13.06 15.11
CA ALA A 217 0.42 -11.61 14.98
C ALA A 217 1.68 -11.00 14.33
N THR A 218 1.66 -9.70 14.11
CA THR A 218 2.77 -8.90 13.54
C THR A 218 2.83 -7.59 14.31
N PRO A 219 3.99 -6.90 14.43
CA PRO A 219 4.05 -5.54 14.95
C PRO A 219 2.95 -4.65 14.33
N PHE A 220 2.27 -3.85 15.15
CA PHE A 220 0.88 -3.38 14.92
C PHE A 220 0.60 -2.79 13.53
N TYR A 221 1.37 -1.80 13.09
CA TYR A 221 1.22 -1.17 11.76
C TYR A 221 2.24 -1.68 10.74
N HIS A 222 2.74 -2.90 10.92
CA HIS A 222 3.68 -3.53 9.99
C HIS A 222 5.01 -2.77 9.77
N PRO A 223 5.68 -2.19 10.80
CA PRO A 223 6.96 -1.52 10.62
C PRO A 223 8.13 -2.49 10.40
N ILE A 224 9.16 -2.03 9.66
CA ILE A 224 10.47 -2.71 9.62
C ILE A 224 11.19 -2.51 10.95
N LEU A 225 10.86 -3.37 11.92
CA LEU A 225 11.26 -3.22 13.32
C LEU A 225 12.78 -3.03 13.54
N PRO A 226 13.69 -3.74 12.83
CA PRO A 226 15.12 -3.49 12.94
C PRO A 226 15.52 -2.04 12.63
N LEU A 227 14.91 -1.43 11.61
CA LEU A 227 15.24 -0.05 11.20
C LEU A 227 14.73 1.00 12.19
N LEU A 228 13.56 0.76 12.82
CA LEU A 228 13.07 1.64 13.88
C LEU A 228 13.92 1.54 15.16
N LEU A 229 14.44 0.35 15.48
CA LEU A 229 15.32 0.14 16.63
C LEU A 229 16.71 0.76 16.42
N ASP A 230 17.22 0.62 15.19
CA ASP A 230 18.54 1.08 14.78
C ASP A 230 18.67 1.08 13.26
N LEU A 231 18.72 2.26 12.64
CA LEU A 231 18.86 2.36 11.20
C LEU A 231 20.19 1.78 10.69
N ASP A 232 21.24 1.74 11.52
CA ASP A 232 22.52 1.12 11.16
C ASP A 232 22.42 -0.41 11.00
N SER A 233 21.30 -1.04 11.41
CA SER A 233 20.96 -2.42 11.02
C SER A 233 21.04 -2.62 9.50
N ALA A 234 20.77 -1.58 8.71
CA ALA A 234 20.91 -1.65 7.26
C ALA A 234 22.35 -1.85 6.78
N LYS A 235 23.33 -1.25 7.48
CA LYS A 235 24.75 -1.41 7.17
C LYS A 235 25.29 -2.77 7.59
N GLU A 236 24.68 -3.42 8.58
CA GLU A 236 25.00 -4.81 8.90
C GLU A 236 24.66 -5.75 7.73
N ALA A 237 23.53 -5.51 7.06
CA ALA A 237 23.12 -6.29 5.90
C ALA A 237 23.91 -5.91 4.63
N LEU A 238 24.13 -4.61 4.41
CA LEU A 238 24.80 -4.04 3.24
C LEU A 238 25.60 -2.78 3.63
N PRO A 239 26.92 -2.87 3.85
CA PRO A 239 27.74 -1.77 4.39
C PRO A 239 27.70 -0.47 3.58
N GLU A 240 27.56 -0.56 2.26
CA GLU A 240 27.60 0.58 1.33
C GLU A 240 26.22 1.24 1.11
N ILE A 241 25.19 0.87 1.89
CA ILE A 241 23.85 1.43 1.71
C ILE A 241 23.82 2.93 2.02
N SER A 242 23.19 3.71 1.14
CA SER A 242 23.02 5.15 1.33
C SER A 242 22.06 5.44 2.49
N MET A 243 22.44 6.33 3.40
CA MET A 243 21.67 6.67 4.59
C MET A 243 20.90 7.99 4.40
N PRO A 244 19.77 8.19 5.09
CA PRO A 244 19.07 9.46 5.11
C PRO A 244 19.93 10.57 5.73
N ALA A 245 19.71 11.80 5.28
CA ALA A 245 20.48 12.97 5.74
C ALA A 245 20.32 13.24 7.24
N ALA A 246 19.18 12.84 7.82
CA ALA A 246 18.94 12.85 9.25
C ALA A 246 18.07 11.66 9.64
N PHE A 247 18.40 11.06 10.78
CA PHE A 247 17.63 10.04 11.46
C PHE A 247 17.88 10.18 12.96
N GLY A 248 16.95 9.69 13.78
CA GLY A 248 16.99 9.84 15.24
C GLY A 248 16.52 8.60 15.96
N ASP A 249 16.54 8.65 17.29
CA ASP A 249 16.03 7.59 18.14
C ASP A 249 14.48 7.62 18.15
N PHE A 250 13.86 6.56 17.67
CA PHE A 250 12.39 6.36 17.74
C PHE A 250 11.94 5.89 19.13
N GLY A 251 12.86 5.77 20.08
CA GLY A 251 12.57 5.57 21.49
C GLY A 251 11.77 4.30 21.77
N ARG A 252 10.51 4.46 22.17
CA ARG A 252 9.63 3.34 22.55
C ARG A 252 8.77 2.80 21.41
N ASP A 253 8.79 3.41 20.23
CA ASP A 253 7.87 3.08 19.15
C ASP A 253 7.99 1.60 18.72
N PRO A 254 9.20 1.00 18.55
CA PRO A 254 9.33 -0.44 18.29
C PRO A 254 8.66 -1.34 19.34
N TYR A 255 8.78 -0.97 20.61
CA TYR A 255 8.19 -1.73 21.72
C TYR A 255 6.67 -1.56 21.74
N TRP A 256 6.18 -0.35 21.47
CA TRP A 256 4.75 -0.07 21.36
C TRP A 256 4.09 -0.95 20.30
N HIS A 257 4.69 -1.07 19.10
CA HIS A 257 4.12 -1.91 18.03
C HIS A 257 3.98 -3.37 18.42
N VAL A 258 4.93 -3.93 19.16
CA VAL A 258 4.88 -5.32 19.63
C VAL A 258 3.91 -5.48 20.79
N GLU A 259 3.99 -4.61 21.80
CA GLU A 259 3.12 -4.62 22.98
C GLU A 259 1.64 -4.46 22.58
N GLU A 260 1.33 -3.50 21.70
CA GLU A 260 -0.04 -3.23 21.25
C GLU A 260 -0.56 -4.36 20.36
N ALA A 261 0.29 -4.94 19.51
CA ALA A 261 -0.09 -6.12 18.73
C ALA A 261 -0.48 -7.31 19.62
N VAL A 262 0.27 -7.57 20.70
CA VAL A 262 -0.08 -8.64 21.67
C VAL A 262 -1.42 -8.33 22.35
N LYS A 263 -1.61 -7.10 22.85
CA LYS A 263 -2.85 -6.70 23.52
C LYS A 263 -4.06 -6.79 22.59
N TYR A 264 -3.91 -6.32 21.36
CA TYR A 264 -4.98 -6.34 20.36
C TYR A 264 -5.31 -7.78 19.96
N TYR A 265 -4.31 -8.62 19.70
CA TYR A 265 -4.51 -10.04 19.42
C TYR A 265 -5.24 -10.72 20.58
N GLU A 266 -4.85 -10.48 21.83
CA GLU A 266 -5.50 -11.10 22.99
C GLU A 266 -6.97 -10.68 23.12
N ARG A 267 -7.29 -9.41 22.83
CA ARG A 267 -8.68 -8.93 22.75
C ARG A 267 -9.47 -9.63 21.65
N VAL A 268 -8.85 -9.89 20.50
CA VAL A 268 -9.52 -10.49 19.33
C VAL A 268 -9.57 -12.03 19.39
N PHE A 269 -8.63 -12.73 20.03
CA PHE A 269 -8.59 -14.20 20.01
C PHE A 269 -8.72 -14.84 21.41
N GLY A 270 -8.81 -14.02 22.47
CA GLY A 270 -9.01 -14.48 23.85
C GLY A 270 -7.79 -15.18 24.45
N ARG A 271 -6.63 -15.09 23.80
CA ARG A 271 -5.34 -15.66 24.24
C ARG A 271 -4.20 -14.87 23.65
N ARG A 272 -2.99 -14.94 24.23
CA ARG A 272 -1.79 -14.29 23.68
C ARG A 272 -1.25 -15.07 22.47
N PRO A 273 -0.67 -14.40 21.46
CA PRO A 273 -0.08 -15.09 20.31
C PRO A 273 1.20 -15.80 20.74
N SER A 274 1.41 -17.04 20.27
CA SER A 274 2.64 -17.79 20.56
C SER A 274 3.80 -17.37 19.66
N GLY A 275 3.51 -16.85 18.47
CA GLY A 275 4.54 -16.34 17.57
C GLY A 275 4.11 -15.09 16.83
N MET A 276 5.10 -14.47 16.20
CA MET A 276 4.90 -13.31 15.35
C MET A 276 5.64 -13.47 14.01
N TRP A 277 5.00 -13.04 12.94
CA TRP A 277 5.71 -12.72 11.70
C TRP A 277 6.26 -11.31 11.84
N PRO A 278 7.58 -11.08 11.83
CA PRO A 278 8.13 -9.74 11.69
C PRO A 278 7.78 -9.21 10.30
N ALA A 279 7.41 -7.94 10.19
CA ALA A 279 7.08 -7.32 8.91
C ALA A 279 8.17 -7.62 7.88
N GLU A 280 7.79 -8.19 6.74
CA GLU A 280 8.72 -8.54 5.65
C GLU A 280 9.82 -9.53 6.08
N GLY A 281 9.56 -10.38 7.07
CA GLY A 281 10.56 -11.27 7.67
C GLY A 281 11.76 -10.52 8.27
N SER A 282 11.59 -9.24 8.64
CA SER A 282 12.68 -8.37 9.07
C SER A 282 13.10 -8.63 10.51
N ILE A 283 14.33 -9.11 10.71
CA ILE A 283 14.86 -9.45 12.04
C ILE A 283 16.26 -8.87 12.26
N SER A 284 16.62 -8.71 13.53
CA SER A 284 17.97 -8.42 14.05
C SER A 284 18.06 -8.96 15.48
N GLY A 285 19.28 -8.99 16.08
CA GLY A 285 19.45 -9.40 17.47
C GLY A 285 18.61 -8.57 18.46
N ARG A 286 18.55 -7.24 18.24
CA ARG A 286 17.72 -6.33 19.05
C ARG A 286 16.23 -6.57 18.84
N ALA A 287 15.78 -6.79 17.60
CA ALA A 287 14.38 -7.10 17.34
C ALA A 287 13.94 -8.41 18.02
N ALA A 288 14.79 -9.45 17.98
CA ALA A 288 14.54 -10.73 18.65
C ALA A 288 14.34 -10.57 20.18
N GLU A 289 15.11 -9.70 20.83
CA GLU A 289 14.92 -9.36 22.24
C GLU A 289 13.55 -8.71 22.50
N VAL A 290 13.13 -7.75 21.66
CA VAL A 290 11.81 -7.09 21.80
C VAL A 290 10.66 -8.10 21.72
N PHE A 291 10.74 -9.05 20.78
CA PHE A 291 9.76 -10.12 20.66
C PHE A 291 9.76 -11.05 21.89
N SER A 292 10.93 -11.54 22.29
CA SER A 292 11.06 -12.46 23.44
C SER A 292 10.58 -11.82 24.75
N ALA A 293 10.89 -10.54 24.98
CA ALA A 293 10.44 -9.78 26.14
C ALA A 293 8.90 -9.67 26.24
N ASN A 294 8.19 -9.82 25.13
CA ASN A 294 6.74 -9.78 25.05
C ASN A 294 6.07 -11.17 25.09
N GLY A 295 6.86 -12.24 25.32
CA GLY A 295 6.39 -13.61 25.44
C GLY A 295 6.20 -14.33 24.10
N VAL A 296 6.74 -13.78 23.01
CA VAL A 296 6.75 -14.41 21.69
C VAL A 296 7.77 -15.55 21.69
N LYS A 297 7.34 -16.76 21.31
CA LYS A 297 8.16 -17.99 21.36
C LYS A 297 8.85 -18.31 20.03
N TRP A 298 8.28 -17.84 18.92
CA TRP A 298 8.86 -18.00 17.60
C TRP A 298 8.65 -16.77 16.72
N ILE A 299 9.64 -16.50 15.88
CA ILE A 299 9.59 -15.56 14.76
C ILE A 299 10.04 -16.26 13.48
N ALA A 300 9.92 -15.60 12.33
CA ALA A 300 10.42 -16.15 11.07
C ALA A 300 11.07 -15.09 10.17
N SER A 301 11.93 -15.56 9.26
CA SER A 301 12.66 -14.75 8.28
C SER A 301 13.03 -15.61 7.07
N ASP A 302 13.93 -15.14 6.20
CA ASP A 302 14.34 -15.84 4.98
C ASP A 302 15.67 -16.58 5.10
N GLU A 303 15.85 -17.60 4.26
CA GLU A 303 17.10 -18.35 4.16
C GLU A 303 18.34 -17.44 3.98
N ASP A 304 18.25 -16.30 3.29
CA ASP A 304 19.39 -15.36 3.13
C ASP A 304 19.82 -14.71 4.46
N VAL A 305 18.89 -14.55 5.40
CA VAL A 305 19.18 -14.04 6.74
C VAL A 305 19.90 -15.11 7.57
N LEU A 306 19.47 -16.37 7.47
CA LEU A 306 20.19 -17.50 8.08
C LEU A 306 21.59 -17.66 7.49
N ALA A 307 21.71 -17.59 6.16
CA ALA A 307 22.99 -17.70 5.46
C ALA A 307 23.98 -16.65 5.95
N GLY A 308 23.56 -15.40 6.11
CA GLY A 308 24.40 -14.33 6.68
C GLY A 308 24.67 -14.47 8.18
N SER A 309 23.71 -14.99 8.95
CA SER A 309 23.84 -15.16 10.41
C SER A 309 24.81 -16.28 10.80
N ALA A 310 24.75 -17.40 10.07
CA ALA A 310 25.54 -18.60 10.33
C ALA A 310 26.69 -18.83 9.33
N VAL A 311 26.93 -17.87 8.42
CA VAL A 311 27.97 -17.92 7.36
C VAL A 311 27.87 -19.21 6.55
N LEU A 312 26.70 -19.41 5.94
CA LEU A 312 26.37 -20.59 5.12
C LEU A 312 26.28 -20.22 3.64
N ASN A 313 26.61 -21.17 2.77
CA ASN A 313 26.40 -21.10 1.34
C ASN A 313 25.41 -22.19 0.91
N PHE A 314 24.16 -21.81 0.70
CA PHE A 314 23.10 -22.75 0.31
C PHE A 314 23.18 -23.29 -1.13
N SER A 315 24.14 -22.85 -1.93
CA SER A 315 24.50 -23.56 -3.17
C SER A 315 25.20 -24.89 -2.90
N VAL A 316 25.76 -25.08 -1.70
CA VAL A 316 26.38 -26.33 -1.26
C VAL A 316 25.34 -27.21 -0.57
N SER A 317 25.04 -28.38 -1.14
CA SER A 317 23.96 -29.27 -0.64
C SER A 317 24.12 -29.66 0.83
N ALA A 318 25.35 -29.88 1.31
CA ALA A 318 25.61 -30.20 2.71
C ALA A 318 25.23 -29.05 3.66
N GLU A 319 25.33 -27.81 3.20
CA GLU A 319 24.95 -26.64 3.98
C GLU A 319 23.46 -26.33 3.88
N ARG A 320 22.84 -26.56 2.71
CA ARG A 320 21.39 -26.41 2.53
C ARG A 320 20.58 -27.26 3.50
N LYS A 321 21.05 -28.46 3.85
CA LYS A 321 20.41 -29.29 4.89
C LYS A 321 20.25 -28.58 6.23
N LYS A 322 21.13 -27.62 6.55
CA LYS A 322 21.10 -26.87 7.81
C LYS A 322 19.89 -25.93 7.89
N LEU A 323 19.28 -25.54 6.76
CA LEU A 323 18.05 -24.74 6.70
C LEU A 323 16.88 -25.44 7.40
N TYR A 324 16.84 -26.77 7.33
CA TYR A 324 15.72 -27.58 7.80
C TYR A 324 15.85 -28.03 9.26
N CYS A 325 16.78 -27.43 10.01
CA CYS A 325 16.93 -27.60 11.46
C CYS A 325 16.02 -26.63 12.22
N ARG A 326 15.75 -26.90 13.50
CA ARG A 326 15.12 -25.93 14.39
C ARG A 326 16.17 -24.92 14.86
N HIS A 327 16.07 -23.68 14.39
CA HIS A 327 16.97 -22.62 14.83
C HIS A 327 16.42 -21.85 16.03
N HIS A 328 17.31 -21.44 16.93
CA HIS A 328 16.96 -20.53 18.02
C HIS A 328 18.07 -19.55 18.32
N TYR A 329 17.71 -18.44 18.96
CA TYR A 329 18.60 -17.42 19.46
C TYR A 329 18.31 -17.18 20.95
N GLU A 330 19.37 -17.03 21.74
CA GLU A 330 19.26 -16.75 23.18
C GLU A 330 19.29 -15.24 23.39
N THR A 331 18.20 -14.69 23.92
CA THR A 331 18.09 -13.27 24.26
C THR A 331 18.21 -13.08 25.78
N ALA A 332 18.24 -11.83 26.26
CA ALA A 332 18.26 -11.55 27.69
C ALA A 332 16.92 -11.93 28.36
N SER A 333 15.82 -11.78 27.63
CA SER A 333 14.47 -12.15 28.08
C SER A 333 14.11 -13.63 27.86
N GLY A 334 14.90 -14.39 27.09
CA GLY A 334 14.74 -15.83 26.94
C GLY A 334 15.08 -16.36 25.55
N ARG A 335 14.87 -17.67 25.37
CA ARG A 335 15.04 -18.33 24.07
C ARG A 335 13.92 -17.95 23.12
N ILE A 336 14.28 -17.58 21.89
CA ILE A 336 13.34 -17.39 20.78
C ILE A 336 13.68 -18.32 19.61
N ASN A 337 12.70 -19.06 19.11
CA ASN A 337 12.89 -19.92 17.94
C ASN A 337 12.73 -19.09 16.65
N ILE A 338 13.49 -19.44 15.61
CA ILE A 338 13.48 -18.71 14.34
C ILE A 338 13.30 -19.71 13.21
N PHE A 339 12.23 -19.54 12.42
CA PHE A 339 12.02 -20.30 11.20
C PHE A 339 12.58 -19.52 10.00
N PHE A 340 13.27 -20.21 9.11
CA PHE A 340 13.79 -19.61 7.88
C PHE A 340 13.10 -20.23 6.67
N ARG A 341 12.51 -19.37 5.85
CA ARG A 341 11.74 -19.70 4.65
C ARG A 341 12.56 -20.55 3.69
N ASP A 342 12.01 -21.68 3.23
CA ASP A 342 12.47 -22.29 1.97
C ASP A 342 11.93 -21.44 0.82
N LYS A 343 12.81 -20.57 0.30
CA LYS A 343 12.49 -19.59 -0.74
C LYS A 343 11.92 -20.26 -1.99
N ILE A 344 12.54 -21.35 -2.43
CA ILE A 344 12.16 -22.06 -3.66
C ILE A 344 10.73 -22.59 -3.56
N LEU A 345 10.41 -23.32 -2.49
CA LEU A 345 9.07 -23.89 -2.31
C LEU A 345 8.00 -22.80 -2.17
N SER A 346 8.34 -21.72 -1.48
CA SER A 346 7.43 -20.60 -1.25
C SER A 346 7.15 -19.82 -2.55
N ASP A 347 8.20 -19.50 -3.32
CA ASP A 347 8.10 -18.78 -4.59
C ASP A 347 7.40 -19.60 -5.68
N LEU A 348 7.51 -20.93 -5.64
CA LEU A 348 6.78 -21.79 -6.57
C LEU A 348 5.26 -21.62 -6.43
N ILE A 349 4.76 -21.58 -5.18
CA ILE A 349 3.34 -21.32 -4.92
C ILE A 349 3.00 -19.87 -5.27
N GLY A 350 3.82 -18.90 -4.84
CA GLY A 350 3.55 -17.47 -5.03
C GLY A 350 3.53 -17.04 -6.51
N PHE A 351 4.43 -17.58 -7.34
CA PHE A 351 4.74 -16.98 -8.64
C PHE A 351 4.76 -17.94 -9.82
N ALA A 352 4.98 -19.26 -9.61
CA ALA A 352 5.23 -20.18 -10.72
C ALA A 352 4.06 -21.13 -11.03
N TYR A 353 3.41 -21.67 -10.01
CA TYR A 353 2.39 -22.71 -10.17
C TYR A 353 1.06 -22.20 -10.73
N SER A 354 0.82 -20.88 -10.72
CA SER A 354 -0.36 -20.27 -11.35
C SER A 354 -0.44 -20.55 -12.86
N GLY A 355 0.71 -20.68 -13.52
CA GLY A 355 0.81 -21.05 -14.95
C GLY A 355 0.75 -22.55 -15.22
N GLN A 356 0.54 -23.39 -14.21
CA GLN A 356 0.56 -24.85 -14.33
C GLN A 356 -0.80 -25.47 -14.04
N GLU A 357 -0.96 -26.72 -14.49
CA GLU A 357 -2.13 -27.52 -14.12
C GLU A 357 -2.03 -27.91 -12.63
N ALA A 358 -3.12 -27.70 -11.88
CA ALA A 358 -3.14 -27.82 -10.43
C ALA A 358 -2.62 -29.16 -9.88
N ALA A 359 -2.97 -30.29 -10.52
CA ALA A 359 -2.49 -31.60 -10.09
C ALA A 359 -0.97 -31.74 -10.26
N LYS A 360 -0.42 -31.26 -11.39
CA LYS A 360 1.02 -31.28 -11.67
C LYS A 360 1.80 -30.37 -10.74
N ALA A 361 1.28 -29.18 -10.45
CA ALA A 361 1.89 -28.27 -9.48
C ALA A 361 1.99 -28.92 -8.10
N ALA A 362 0.92 -29.57 -7.65
CA ALA A 362 0.91 -30.28 -6.38
C ALA A 362 1.83 -31.52 -6.35
N ASP A 363 1.92 -32.26 -7.46
CA ASP A 363 2.85 -33.39 -7.61
C ASP A 363 4.32 -32.91 -7.59
N ASP A 364 4.65 -31.81 -8.27
CA ASP A 364 5.98 -31.21 -8.27
C ASP A 364 6.37 -30.70 -6.87
N PHE A 365 5.45 -30.06 -6.15
CA PHE A 365 5.69 -29.60 -4.78
C PHE A 365 6.05 -30.77 -3.85
N VAL A 366 5.28 -31.86 -3.89
CA VAL A 366 5.53 -33.06 -3.09
C VAL A 366 6.83 -33.76 -3.51
N ALA A 367 7.15 -33.78 -4.80
CA ALA A 367 8.43 -34.30 -5.29
C ALA A 367 9.63 -33.50 -4.76
N LYS A 368 9.53 -32.17 -4.68
CA LYS A 368 10.58 -31.32 -4.07
C LYS A 368 10.71 -31.56 -2.57
N LEU A 369 9.61 -31.74 -1.84
CA LEU A 369 9.64 -32.17 -0.45
C LEU A 369 10.34 -33.52 -0.30
N LYS A 370 10.12 -34.45 -1.24
CA LYS A 370 10.77 -35.76 -1.22
C LYS A 370 12.28 -35.66 -1.39
N ILE A 371 12.75 -34.78 -2.28
CA ILE A 371 14.17 -34.47 -2.44
C ILE A 371 14.77 -33.96 -1.11
N ILE A 372 14.08 -33.05 -0.42
CA ILE A 372 14.52 -32.55 0.89
C ILE A 372 14.58 -33.70 1.91
N TYR A 373 13.51 -34.48 2.02
CA TYR A 373 13.41 -35.61 2.93
C TYR A 373 14.54 -36.63 2.72
N ASP A 374 14.84 -36.99 1.47
CA ASP A 374 15.90 -37.95 1.14
C ASP A 374 17.30 -37.35 1.36
N SER A 375 17.43 -36.03 1.33
CA SER A 375 18.71 -35.35 1.57
C SER A 375 19.11 -35.28 3.05
N VAL A 376 18.18 -35.24 4.00
CA VAL A 376 18.46 -35.13 5.44
C VAL A 376 18.56 -36.50 6.11
N ASP A 377 19.36 -36.65 7.18
CA ASP A 377 19.53 -37.94 7.87
C ASP A 377 18.48 -38.16 8.98
N GLU A 378 18.00 -37.08 9.58
CA GLU A 378 17.04 -37.06 10.70
C GLU A 378 15.71 -36.40 10.29
N SER A 379 14.75 -36.33 11.22
CA SER A 379 13.53 -35.55 10.99
C SER A 379 13.88 -34.07 10.81
N CYS A 380 13.11 -33.37 9.98
CA CYS A 380 13.38 -31.97 9.66
C CYS A 380 12.11 -31.12 9.71
N VAL A 381 12.28 -29.80 9.72
CA VAL A 381 11.18 -28.83 9.53
C VAL A 381 11.42 -28.08 8.24
N VAL A 382 10.40 -27.95 7.40
CA VAL A 382 10.43 -27.19 6.16
C VAL A 382 9.43 -26.04 6.25
N PRO A 383 9.89 -24.81 6.52
CA PRO A 383 9.04 -23.63 6.53
C PRO A 383 8.71 -23.17 5.10
N VAL A 384 7.43 -23.06 4.79
CA VAL A 384 6.94 -22.48 3.54
C VAL A 384 6.12 -21.25 3.90
N ILE A 385 6.65 -20.08 3.55
CA ILE A 385 6.20 -18.79 4.08
C ILE A 385 5.98 -17.81 2.92
N LEU A 386 4.79 -17.24 2.81
CA LEU A 386 4.43 -16.35 1.72
C LEU A 386 3.19 -15.51 2.06
N ASP A 387 2.97 -14.45 1.30
CA ASP A 387 1.74 -13.66 1.35
C ASP A 387 0.53 -14.54 1.06
N GLY A 388 -0.54 -14.25 1.78
CA GLY A 388 -1.76 -15.03 1.76
C GLY A 388 -2.75 -14.60 0.69
N GLU A 389 -2.61 -13.43 0.08
CA GLU A 389 -3.64 -12.87 -0.81
C GLU A 389 -3.22 -12.65 -2.28
N ASN A 390 -1.92 -12.52 -2.55
CA ASN A 390 -1.41 -12.03 -3.84
C ASN A 390 -1.47 -13.06 -4.99
N ALA A 391 -1.36 -14.35 -4.69
CA ALA A 391 -1.19 -15.37 -5.72
C ALA A 391 -2.50 -15.71 -6.47
N TRP A 392 -3.65 -15.66 -5.79
CA TRP A 392 -4.81 -16.46 -6.16
C TRP A 392 -5.61 -15.93 -7.36
N GLU A 393 -5.49 -14.64 -7.66
CA GLU A 393 -6.06 -14.06 -8.90
C GLU A 393 -5.43 -14.63 -10.17
N TYR A 394 -4.22 -15.18 -10.07
CA TYR A 394 -3.52 -15.82 -11.19
C TYR A 394 -3.85 -17.32 -11.30
N TYR A 395 -4.47 -17.92 -10.30
CA TYR A 395 -4.92 -19.31 -10.36
C TYR A 395 -6.36 -19.40 -10.87
N PRO A 396 -6.69 -20.42 -11.68
CA PRO A 396 -8.08 -20.74 -11.99
C PRO A 396 -8.89 -20.98 -10.71
N GLU A 397 -10.09 -20.42 -10.65
CA GLU A 397 -11.02 -20.59 -9.51
C GLU A 397 -10.35 -20.24 -8.17
N ASN A 398 -9.63 -19.11 -8.09
CA ASN A 398 -8.98 -18.62 -6.86
C ASN A 398 -8.15 -19.69 -6.11
N GLY A 399 -7.44 -20.55 -6.85
CA GLY A 399 -6.56 -21.56 -6.27
C GLY A 399 -7.25 -22.83 -5.75
N GLU A 400 -8.58 -22.96 -5.83
CA GLU A 400 -9.33 -24.10 -5.26
C GLU A 400 -8.76 -25.46 -5.68
N LYS A 401 -8.57 -25.64 -7.00
CA LYS A 401 -8.06 -26.90 -7.55
C LYS A 401 -6.66 -27.23 -7.04
N PHE A 402 -5.81 -26.23 -6.85
CA PHE A 402 -4.46 -26.41 -6.35
C PHE A 402 -4.46 -26.82 -4.88
N PHE A 403 -5.19 -26.10 -4.01
CA PHE A 403 -5.29 -26.43 -2.59
C PHE A 403 -5.82 -27.85 -2.35
N ARG A 404 -6.91 -28.22 -3.04
CA ARG A 404 -7.48 -29.58 -2.96
C ARG A 404 -6.45 -30.63 -3.37
N ALA A 405 -5.83 -30.46 -4.54
CA ALA A 405 -4.82 -31.37 -5.05
C ALA A 405 -3.63 -31.52 -4.09
N LEU A 406 -3.15 -30.40 -3.53
CA LEU A 406 -2.04 -30.36 -2.59
C LEU A 406 -2.39 -31.08 -1.28
N TYR A 407 -3.51 -30.76 -0.65
CA TYR A 407 -3.90 -31.36 0.63
C TYR A 407 -4.15 -32.87 0.51
N GLU A 408 -4.76 -33.34 -0.58
CA GLU A 408 -4.93 -34.77 -0.85
C GLU A 408 -3.58 -35.51 -0.90
N ARG A 409 -2.57 -34.92 -1.57
CA ARG A 409 -1.24 -35.52 -1.66
C ARG A 409 -0.52 -35.49 -0.32
N LEU A 410 -0.57 -34.37 0.41
CA LEU A 410 0.04 -34.25 1.73
C LEU A 410 -0.54 -35.27 2.72
N LEU A 411 -1.85 -35.52 2.71
CA LEU A 411 -2.48 -36.53 3.56
C LEU A 411 -2.12 -37.97 3.18
N ARG A 412 -1.83 -38.23 1.89
CA ARG A 412 -1.44 -39.55 1.40
C ARG A 412 -0.03 -39.95 1.84
N GLU A 413 0.89 -38.99 1.87
CA GLU A 413 2.31 -39.23 2.12
C GLU A 413 2.63 -39.37 3.62
N LYS A 414 2.76 -40.60 4.11
CA LYS A 414 3.02 -40.89 5.54
C LYS A 414 4.34 -40.34 6.08
N TRP A 415 5.30 -40.01 5.22
CA TRP A 415 6.60 -39.44 5.60
C TRP A 415 6.55 -37.91 5.79
N ILE A 416 5.46 -37.27 5.35
CA ILE A 416 5.15 -35.87 5.59
C ILE A 416 4.21 -35.76 6.80
N ARG A 417 4.45 -34.76 7.63
CA ARG A 417 3.51 -34.30 8.65
C ARG A 417 3.36 -32.79 8.48
N THR A 418 2.14 -32.29 8.33
CA THR A 418 1.91 -30.83 8.41
C THR A 418 1.78 -30.43 9.88
N VAL A 419 2.35 -29.28 10.22
CA VAL A 419 2.43 -28.77 11.59
C VAL A 419 2.22 -27.26 11.61
N THR A 420 1.73 -26.74 12.73
CA THR A 420 1.81 -25.29 12.99
C THR A 420 3.24 -24.91 13.39
N MET A 421 3.57 -23.62 13.37
CA MET A 421 4.90 -23.14 13.79
C MET A 421 5.15 -23.44 15.29
N SER A 422 4.16 -23.25 16.15
CA SER A 422 4.23 -23.61 17.57
C SER A 422 4.34 -25.12 17.80
N GLU A 423 3.77 -25.96 16.94
CA GLU A 423 3.99 -27.40 17.04
C GLU A 423 5.39 -27.79 16.58
N ALA A 424 5.92 -27.14 15.54
CA ALA A 424 7.24 -27.39 15.02
C ALA A 424 8.34 -27.11 16.05
N ILE A 425 8.16 -26.12 16.94
CA ILE A 425 9.14 -25.84 18.00
C ILE A 425 9.19 -26.93 19.09
N GLU A 426 8.19 -27.80 19.21
CA GLU A 426 8.11 -28.85 20.25
C GLU A 426 8.59 -30.23 19.78
N ILE A 427 8.95 -30.38 18.49
CA ILE A 427 9.31 -31.68 17.90
C ILE A 427 10.72 -32.11 18.36
N ALA A 428 10.81 -33.15 19.19
CA ALA A 428 12.07 -33.54 19.84
C ALA A 428 13.10 -34.17 18.90
N ASP A 429 12.67 -34.85 17.84
CA ASP A 429 13.52 -35.58 16.89
C ASP A 429 14.02 -34.72 15.71
N VAL A 430 13.77 -33.41 15.74
CA VAL A 430 14.33 -32.44 14.79
C VAL A 430 15.62 -31.84 15.39
N PRO A 431 16.75 -31.86 14.67
CA PRO A 431 18.00 -31.28 15.16
C PRO A 431 17.87 -29.78 15.47
N GLU A 432 18.41 -29.37 16.61
CA GLU A 432 18.47 -27.96 17.02
C GLU A 432 19.79 -27.29 16.64
N ARG A 433 19.73 -26.01 16.28
CA ARG A 433 20.91 -25.17 16.08
C ARG A 433 20.73 -23.83 16.78
N ARG A 434 21.65 -23.52 17.68
CA ARG A 434 21.79 -22.18 18.26
C ARG A 434 22.45 -21.25 17.25
N LEU A 435 21.90 -20.06 17.09
CA LEU A 435 22.56 -18.94 16.41
C LEU A 435 23.34 -18.13 17.45
N GLU A 436 24.61 -17.85 17.16
CA GLU A 436 25.44 -16.97 18.02
C GLU A 436 25.09 -15.50 17.80
N LYS A 437 24.60 -15.15 16.60
CA LYS A 437 24.13 -13.83 16.22
C LYS A 437 23.02 -13.93 15.19
N ILE A 438 22.24 -12.86 15.06
CA ILE A 438 21.30 -12.65 13.95
C ILE A 438 21.86 -11.52 13.12
N ARG A 439 22.26 -11.80 11.87
CA ARG A 439 22.56 -10.75 10.90
C ARG A 439 21.27 -10.02 10.60
N ALA A 440 21.22 -8.71 10.77
CA ALA A 440 20.03 -7.96 10.39
C ALA A 440 19.69 -8.16 8.91
N GLY A 441 18.41 -8.34 8.60
CA GLY A 441 17.93 -8.49 7.22
C GLY A 441 16.43 -8.77 7.14
N SER A 442 15.90 -8.71 5.92
CA SER A 442 14.51 -9.04 5.59
C SER A 442 14.43 -10.27 4.69
N TRP A 443 13.20 -10.67 4.34
CA TRP A 443 12.98 -11.75 3.40
C TRP A 443 13.29 -11.42 1.93
N ILE A 444 13.50 -10.14 1.61
CA ILE A 444 13.85 -9.69 0.27
C ILE A 444 15.35 -9.39 0.23
N TYR A 445 16.06 -10.17 -0.59
CA TYR A 445 17.52 -10.10 -0.78
C TYR A 445 18.36 -10.25 0.51
N GLY A 446 17.75 -10.67 1.62
CA GLY A 446 18.42 -10.71 2.93
C GLY A 446 18.90 -9.35 3.43
N ASN A 447 18.30 -8.24 2.97
CA ASN A 447 18.74 -6.88 3.34
C ASN A 447 17.54 -5.91 3.41
N PHE A 448 17.80 -4.60 3.47
CA PHE A 448 16.78 -3.57 3.65
C PHE A 448 16.67 -2.58 2.48
N THR A 449 17.24 -2.86 1.31
CA THR A 449 17.24 -1.94 0.15
C THR A 449 15.82 -1.62 -0.34
N THR A 450 14.86 -2.49 -0.04
CA THR A 450 13.44 -2.26 -0.33
C THR A 450 12.85 -1.09 0.46
N TRP A 451 13.32 -0.80 1.68
CA TRP A 451 12.77 0.25 2.55
C TRP A 451 13.78 1.36 2.90
N LEU A 452 15.04 1.23 2.50
CA LEU A 452 16.11 2.21 2.73
C LEU A 452 17.08 2.26 1.54
N GLY A 453 17.83 3.35 1.37
CA GLY A 453 18.93 3.44 0.39
C GLY A 453 18.59 4.26 -0.84
N HIS A 454 17.35 4.16 -1.33
CA HIS A 454 16.90 5.03 -2.41
C HIS A 454 16.66 6.47 -1.92
N ARG A 455 16.91 7.47 -2.77
CA ARG A 455 16.74 8.89 -2.42
C ARG A 455 15.34 9.20 -1.86
N GLU A 456 14.30 8.68 -2.50
CA GLU A 456 12.91 8.86 -2.06
C GLU A 456 12.63 8.18 -0.71
N LYS A 457 13.14 6.96 -0.51
CA LYS A 457 13.00 6.22 0.78
C LYS A 457 13.72 6.97 1.90
N ASN A 458 14.92 7.45 1.63
CA ASN A 458 15.72 8.21 2.58
C ASN A 458 15.06 9.57 2.93
N GLU A 459 14.39 10.19 1.97
CA GLU A 459 13.62 11.42 2.22
C GLU A 459 12.39 11.15 3.10
N ALA A 460 11.66 10.05 2.86
CA ALA A 460 10.57 9.61 3.73
C ALA A 460 11.05 9.38 5.17
N TRP A 461 12.19 8.69 5.37
CA TRP A 461 12.77 8.49 6.70
C TRP A 461 13.14 9.80 7.39
N ARG A 462 13.70 10.76 6.65
CA ARG A 462 14.06 12.08 7.18
C ARG A 462 12.82 12.85 7.65
N LEU A 463 11.75 12.85 6.86
CA LEU A 463 10.48 13.51 7.17
C LEU A 463 9.77 12.84 8.36
N LEU A 464 9.74 11.51 8.41
CA LEU A 464 9.21 10.75 9.53
C LEU A 464 9.94 11.07 10.84
N ASN A 465 11.28 11.08 10.81
CA ASN A 465 12.09 11.47 11.97
C ASN A 465 11.81 12.92 12.42
N ALA A 466 11.64 13.86 11.48
CA ALA A 466 11.30 15.24 11.83
C ALA A 466 9.94 15.35 12.55
N ALA A 467 8.92 14.61 12.07
CA ALA A 467 7.61 14.54 12.71
C ALA A 467 7.70 13.94 14.12
N ARG A 468 8.48 12.85 14.27
CA ARG A 468 8.72 12.20 15.56
C ARG A 468 9.38 13.13 16.58
N GLN A 469 10.37 13.91 16.16
CA GLN A 469 11.03 14.91 16.99
C GLN A 469 10.10 16.06 17.39
N ALA A 470 9.16 16.44 16.52
CA ALA A 470 8.14 17.43 16.87
C ALA A 470 7.20 16.90 17.96
N ALA A 471 6.77 15.63 17.85
CA ALA A 471 5.97 14.95 18.86
C ALA A 471 6.71 14.82 20.21
N ASP A 472 8.03 14.65 20.22
CA ASP A 472 8.79 14.61 21.47
C ASP A 472 8.84 15.93 22.23
N LYS A 473 8.84 17.06 21.51
CA LYS A 473 8.85 18.39 22.11
C LYS A 473 7.48 18.79 22.67
N ALA A 474 6.41 18.09 22.27
CA ALA A 474 5.06 18.37 22.72
C ALA A 474 4.90 18.14 24.23
N GLN A 475 4.36 19.15 24.92
CA GLN A 475 4.10 19.10 26.36
C GLN A 475 2.71 18.55 26.71
N ASP A 476 1.74 18.71 25.81
CA ASP A 476 0.39 18.19 25.98
C ASP A 476 0.38 16.68 25.68
N ALA A 477 0.21 15.87 26.73
CA ALA A 477 0.23 14.43 26.63
C ALA A 477 -0.89 13.86 25.75
N ALA A 478 -2.08 14.46 25.76
CA ALA A 478 -3.22 13.97 24.98
C ALA A 478 -3.04 14.27 23.49
N LYS A 479 -2.50 15.45 23.15
CA LYS A 479 -2.11 15.77 21.76
C LYS A 479 -0.96 14.90 21.30
N LYS A 480 0.05 14.69 22.17
CA LYS A 480 1.18 13.82 21.88
C LYS A 480 0.72 12.39 21.56
N GLU A 481 -0.15 11.81 22.37
CA GLU A 481 -0.68 10.46 22.15
C GLU A 481 -1.39 10.34 20.79
N LYS A 482 -2.26 11.29 20.45
CA LYS A 482 -2.96 11.32 19.16
C LYS A 482 -2.00 11.50 17.97
N ALA A 483 -1.04 12.41 18.08
CA ALA A 483 -0.04 12.63 17.04
C ALA A 483 0.89 11.42 16.87
N MET A 484 1.23 10.74 17.96
CA MET A 484 1.99 9.50 17.93
C MET A 484 1.23 8.38 17.22
N ASN A 485 -0.10 8.30 17.33
CA ASN A 485 -0.87 7.33 16.57
C ASN A 485 -0.72 7.53 15.05
N GLU A 486 -0.73 8.77 14.57
CA GLU A 486 -0.46 9.09 13.16
C GLU A 486 0.95 8.68 12.74
N ILE A 487 1.94 8.96 13.60
CA ILE A 487 3.35 8.60 13.35
C ILE A 487 3.52 7.08 13.30
N HIS A 488 2.90 6.33 14.22
CA HIS A 488 2.95 4.87 14.20
C HIS A 488 2.32 4.27 12.94
N ILE A 489 1.28 4.90 12.37
CA ILE A 489 0.76 4.49 11.07
C ILE A 489 1.82 4.75 9.98
N ALA A 490 2.43 5.94 9.97
CA ALA A 490 3.46 6.33 9.01
C ALA A 490 4.77 5.52 9.13
N GLU A 491 4.98 4.78 10.22
CA GLU A 491 6.10 3.85 10.40
C GLU A 491 5.93 2.51 9.66
N GLY A 492 4.73 2.24 9.12
CA GLY A 492 4.45 1.01 8.37
C GLY A 492 5.35 0.85 7.14
N SER A 493 5.78 -0.39 6.87
CA SER A 493 6.70 -0.68 5.76
C SER A 493 6.10 -0.36 4.38
N ASP A 494 4.77 -0.42 4.26
CA ASP A 494 4.04 -0.24 3.01
C ASP A 494 4.34 1.10 2.34
N TRP A 495 4.52 2.17 3.12
CA TRP A 495 4.80 3.51 2.57
C TRP A 495 6.14 3.53 1.83
N PHE A 496 7.14 2.89 2.42
CA PHE A 496 8.51 2.85 1.88
C PHE A 496 8.65 1.91 0.69
N TRP A 497 7.78 0.89 0.58
CA TRP A 497 7.75 -0.05 -0.53
C TRP A 497 7.56 0.64 -1.90
N TRP A 498 6.72 1.68 -1.93
CA TRP A 498 6.33 2.39 -3.16
C TRP A 498 7.28 3.54 -3.54
N PHE A 499 8.17 3.94 -2.65
CA PHE A 499 9.21 4.94 -2.93
C PHE A 499 10.38 4.30 -3.68
N GLY A 500 10.94 5.01 -4.65
CA GLY A 500 11.99 4.53 -5.55
C GLY A 500 11.50 3.74 -6.75
N ASP A 501 12.44 3.25 -7.55
CA ASP A 501 12.16 2.74 -8.89
C ASP A 501 11.93 1.21 -8.95
N ASP A 502 12.01 0.55 -7.79
CA ASP A 502 11.96 -0.91 -7.67
C ASP A 502 10.56 -1.49 -7.89
N HIS A 503 9.51 -0.71 -7.58
CA HIS A 503 8.12 -1.15 -7.62
C HIS A 503 7.23 -0.15 -8.36
N PHE A 504 6.30 -0.70 -9.17
CA PHE A 504 5.34 0.08 -9.92
C PHE A 504 3.93 -0.14 -9.35
N SER A 505 3.20 0.96 -9.18
CA SER A 505 1.76 0.92 -8.91
C SER A 505 1.08 2.09 -9.63
N LEU A 506 -0.11 1.85 -10.16
CA LEU A 506 -0.97 2.89 -10.70
C LEU A 506 -1.48 3.84 -9.60
N GLN A 507 -1.36 3.47 -8.33
CA GLN A 507 -1.82 4.21 -7.16
C GLN A 507 -0.65 4.71 -6.27
N ALA A 508 0.59 4.70 -6.77
CA ALA A 508 1.78 5.12 -5.99
C ALA A 508 1.66 6.55 -5.43
N ASP A 509 0.95 7.43 -6.14
CA ASP A 509 0.60 8.78 -5.71
C ASP A 509 -0.33 8.81 -4.49
N VAL A 510 -1.27 7.87 -4.39
CA VAL A 510 -2.15 7.72 -3.23
C VAL A 510 -1.36 7.29 -2.00
N PHE A 511 -0.40 6.36 -2.16
CA PHE A 511 0.47 5.93 -1.06
C PHE A 511 1.36 7.07 -0.55
N ASP A 512 2.00 7.83 -1.45
CA ASP A 512 2.77 9.02 -1.09
C ASP A 512 1.92 10.06 -0.36
N LYS A 513 0.70 10.33 -0.87
CA LYS A 513 -0.24 11.27 -0.26
C LYS A 513 -0.67 10.83 1.14
N LEU A 514 -0.99 9.55 1.33
CA LEU A 514 -1.38 9.01 2.64
C LEU A 514 -0.24 9.14 3.65
N PHE A 515 0.97 8.69 3.27
CA PHE A 515 2.15 8.81 4.12
C PHE A 515 2.40 10.25 4.59
N ARG A 516 2.46 11.20 3.64
CA ARG A 516 2.63 12.62 3.97
C ARG A 516 1.45 13.17 4.76
N GLY A 517 0.23 12.70 4.48
CA GLY A 517 -0.99 13.04 5.19
C GLY A 517 -0.93 12.74 6.68
N TYR A 518 -0.46 11.57 7.07
CA TYR A 518 -0.26 11.20 8.49
C TYR A 518 0.75 12.13 9.18
N LEU A 519 1.88 12.44 8.51
CA LEU A 519 2.87 13.37 9.06
C LEU A 519 2.28 14.78 9.20
N ILE A 520 1.60 15.29 8.17
CA ILE A 520 0.92 16.61 8.23
C ILE A 520 -0.09 16.64 9.38
N ASN A 521 -0.87 15.58 9.54
CA ASN A 521 -1.87 15.49 10.58
C ASN A 521 -1.25 15.43 11.98
N SER A 522 -0.11 14.76 12.15
CA SER A 522 0.62 14.75 13.42
C SER A 522 1.05 16.16 13.83
N TYR A 523 1.58 16.97 12.90
CA TYR A 523 1.91 18.38 13.18
C TYR A 523 0.66 19.21 13.52
N ARG A 524 -0.45 19.00 12.79
CA ARG A 524 -1.71 19.69 13.04
C ARG A 524 -2.27 19.40 14.44
N ILE A 525 -2.28 18.13 14.86
CA ILE A 525 -2.75 17.72 16.20
C ILE A 525 -1.91 18.37 17.31
N LEU A 526 -0.62 18.56 17.06
CA LEU A 526 0.32 19.19 18.00
C LEU A 526 0.24 20.72 18.02
N ASP A 527 -0.57 21.34 17.16
CA ASP A 527 -0.55 22.78 16.87
C ASP A 527 0.85 23.30 16.52
N ALA A 528 1.65 22.48 15.83
CA ALA A 528 2.98 22.83 15.38
C ALA A 528 2.99 23.32 13.93
N GLU A 529 4.00 24.12 13.56
CA GLU A 529 4.19 24.54 12.17
C GLU A 529 4.47 23.33 11.28
N ILE A 530 3.68 23.17 10.22
CA ILE A 530 3.80 22.06 9.28
C ILE A 530 4.94 22.37 8.28
N PRO A 531 6.01 21.54 8.21
CA PRO A 531 7.09 21.75 7.25
C PRO A 531 6.58 21.81 5.80
N GLN A 532 7.00 22.82 5.03
CA GLN A 532 6.53 22.99 3.64
C GLN A 532 6.90 21.81 2.74
N GLU A 533 8.01 21.13 3.05
CA GLU A 533 8.50 19.96 2.32
C GLU A 533 7.51 18.78 2.34
N LEU A 534 6.63 18.67 3.35
CA LEU A 534 5.58 17.63 3.39
C LEU A 534 4.49 17.83 2.32
N TYR A 535 4.41 19.01 1.72
CA TYR A 535 3.52 19.30 0.60
C TYR A 535 4.17 19.09 -0.77
N ILE A 536 5.36 18.50 -0.80
CA ILE A 536 6.05 18.10 -2.03
C ILE A 536 5.99 16.58 -2.10
N PRO A 537 5.50 15.97 -3.20
CA PRO A 537 5.54 14.52 -3.38
C PRO A 537 6.95 13.97 -3.17
N ILE A 538 7.08 12.94 -2.34
CA ILE A 538 8.33 12.21 -2.20
C ILE A 538 8.49 11.30 -3.41
N LYS A 539 7.42 10.57 -3.76
CA LYS A 539 7.36 9.77 -4.97
C LYS A 539 7.32 10.71 -6.16
N ARG A 540 8.37 10.70 -6.98
CA ARG A 540 8.45 11.43 -8.24
C ARG A 540 7.57 10.71 -9.26
N SER A 541 6.27 10.91 -9.11
CA SER A 541 5.30 10.37 -10.04
C SER A 541 5.44 11.14 -11.35
N TYR A 542 5.82 10.45 -12.43
CA TYR A 542 5.62 10.91 -13.81
C TYR A 542 4.13 10.92 -14.20
N LYS A 543 3.24 11.22 -13.25
CA LYS A 543 1.84 11.56 -13.48
C LYS A 543 1.71 13.05 -13.20
N SER A 544 2.04 13.84 -14.20
CA SER A 544 1.88 15.27 -14.08
C SER A 544 0.38 15.55 -13.97
N GLY A 545 -0.07 16.25 -12.90
CA GLY A 545 -1.39 16.93 -12.89
C GLY A 545 -1.56 17.95 -14.04
N LEU A 546 -0.50 18.07 -14.84
CA LEU A 546 -0.44 18.69 -16.15
C LEU A 546 -1.32 17.93 -17.15
N ILE A 547 -2.45 18.55 -17.44
CA ILE A 547 -3.36 18.21 -18.53
C ILE A 547 -2.66 18.40 -19.88
N ARG A 548 -1.80 19.41 -19.99
CA ARG A 548 -1.12 19.77 -21.24
C ARG A 548 0.22 20.44 -20.97
N LYS A 549 1.29 20.07 -21.69
CA LYS A 549 2.56 20.82 -21.69
C LYS A 549 2.49 22.07 -22.57
N PRO A 550 3.24 23.14 -22.26
CA PRO A 550 3.44 24.23 -23.21
C PRO A 550 4.06 23.70 -24.51
N LYS A 551 3.66 24.26 -25.66
CA LYS A 551 4.15 23.83 -26.98
C LYS A 551 5.08 24.83 -27.66
N TYR A 552 4.96 26.10 -27.32
CA TYR A 552 5.74 27.21 -27.87
C TYR A 552 5.89 28.30 -26.81
N TYR A 553 6.83 29.22 -27.03
CA TYR A 553 6.90 30.45 -26.25
C TYR A 553 5.57 31.20 -26.31
N LEU A 554 5.19 31.76 -25.16
CA LEU A 554 3.92 32.45 -24.97
C LEU A 554 4.17 33.79 -24.29
N THR A 555 3.61 34.85 -24.88
CA THR A 555 3.59 36.20 -24.33
C THR A 555 2.13 36.60 -24.18
N ALA A 556 1.62 36.62 -22.94
CA ALA A 556 0.25 37.06 -22.65
C ALA A 556 0.24 38.51 -22.16
N MET A 557 -0.88 39.21 -22.34
CA MET A 557 -1.08 40.53 -21.77
C MET A 557 -2.01 40.41 -20.56
N PRO A 558 -1.51 40.52 -19.30
CA PRO A 558 -2.36 40.36 -18.13
C PRO A 558 -3.45 41.43 -18.08
N ASP A 559 -4.66 41.07 -18.45
CA ASP A 559 -5.81 41.97 -18.45
C ASP A 559 -7.08 41.40 -17.84
N GLY A 560 -7.03 40.12 -17.46
CA GLY A 560 -8.07 39.44 -16.72
C GLY A 560 -9.15 38.82 -17.62
N GLU A 561 -8.96 38.83 -18.94
CA GLU A 561 -9.81 38.16 -19.92
C GLU A 561 -8.97 37.45 -21.00
N VAL A 562 -9.46 36.33 -21.53
CA VAL A 562 -8.82 35.74 -22.72
C VAL A 562 -9.26 36.55 -23.93
N THR A 563 -8.43 37.52 -24.32
CA THR A 563 -8.78 38.48 -25.39
C THR A 563 -8.74 37.86 -26.79
N SER A 564 -7.93 36.81 -26.96
CA SER A 564 -7.80 36.06 -28.19
C SER A 564 -7.64 34.57 -27.87
N PHE A 565 -8.28 33.71 -28.67
CA PHE A 565 -8.07 32.26 -28.57
C PHE A 565 -6.59 31.88 -28.67
N PHE A 566 -5.81 32.63 -29.47
CA PHE A 566 -4.39 32.37 -29.69
C PHE A 566 -3.50 32.72 -28.49
N GLU A 567 -3.98 33.57 -27.57
CA GLU A 567 -3.19 34.10 -26.44
C GLU A 567 -2.68 32.99 -25.51
N TRP A 568 -3.52 31.99 -25.24
CA TRP A 568 -3.20 30.86 -24.36
C TRP A 568 -3.20 29.50 -25.09
N LEU A 569 -3.20 29.51 -26.43
CA LEU A 569 -3.29 28.29 -27.24
C LEU A 569 -2.13 27.33 -26.97
N SER A 570 -0.92 27.88 -26.85
CA SER A 570 0.32 27.13 -26.63
C SER A 570 0.64 26.87 -25.16
N ALA A 571 -0.23 27.28 -24.23
CA ALA A 571 0.02 27.19 -22.80
C ALA A 571 -0.02 25.74 -22.29
N GLY A 572 0.80 25.47 -21.27
CA GLY A 572 0.57 24.35 -20.38
C GLY A 572 -0.73 24.52 -19.59
N GLU A 573 -1.34 23.43 -19.18
CA GLU A 573 -2.58 23.38 -18.41
C GLU A 573 -2.42 22.39 -17.27
N PHE A 574 -2.82 22.77 -16.06
CA PHE A 574 -2.74 21.97 -14.84
C PHE A 574 -4.05 22.07 -14.05
N ASP A 575 -4.53 20.95 -13.53
CA ASP A 575 -5.70 20.92 -12.65
C ASP A 575 -5.31 21.29 -11.21
N LEU A 576 -5.71 22.49 -10.75
CA LEU A 576 -5.39 22.94 -9.39
C LEU A 576 -6.17 22.16 -8.31
N LYS A 577 -7.16 21.36 -8.70
CA LYS A 577 -7.93 20.49 -7.80
C LYS A 577 -7.42 19.05 -7.78
N PHE A 578 -6.38 18.71 -8.53
CA PHE A 578 -6.01 17.32 -8.78
C PHE A 578 -5.79 16.48 -7.52
N ASP A 579 -5.37 17.11 -6.42
CA ASP A 579 -5.09 16.46 -5.15
C ASP A 579 -6.14 16.77 -4.07
N SER A 580 -7.11 17.62 -4.36
CA SER A 580 -8.17 18.01 -3.44
C SER A 580 -9.19 16.87 -3.31
N GLY A 581 -9.51 16.46 -2.08
CA GLY A 581 -10.55 15.45 -1.85
C GLY A 581 -11.90 15.88 -2.42
N ALA A 582 -12.74 14.95 -2.87
CA ALA A 582 -14.01 15.26 -3.56
C ALA A 582 -14.94 16.20 -2.78
N MET A 583 -14.90 16.18 -1.43
CA MET A 583 -15.67 17.08 -0.58
C MET A 583 -15.10 18.51 -0.51
N HIS A 584 -13.78 18.68 -0.70
CA HIS A 584 -13.11 19.99 -0.70
C HIS A 584 -13.00 20.60 -2.10
N ALA A 585 -12.98 19.78 -3.14
CA ALA A 585 -12.91 20.22 -4.54
C ALA A 585 -14.12 21.10 -4.96
N SER A 586 -15.30 20.89 -4.37
CA SER A 586 -16.50 21.71 -4.63
C SER A 586 -16.47 23.09 -3.97
N SER A 587 -15.73 23.25 -2.86
CA SER A 587 -15.56 24.54 -2.17
C SER A 587 -14.37 25.36 -2.66
N ASN A 588 -13.42 24.73 -3.37
CA ASN A 588 -12.22 25.39 -3.87
C ASN A 588 -12.56 26.40 -4.99
N MET A 589 -12.14 27.64 -4.78
CA MET A 589 -12.31 28.77 -5.67
C MET A 589 -11.32 28.69 -6.84
N LEU A 590 -10.10 28.20 -6.62
CA LEU A 590 -9.09 27.99 -7.66
C LEU A 590 -9.34 26.65 -8.36
N ARG A 591 -9.39 26.65 -9.70
CA ARG A 591 -9.79 25.46 -10.49
C ARG A 591 -8.70 24.97 -11.43
N LYS A 592 -8.18 25.84 -12.29
CA LYS A 592 -7.17 25.47 -13.28
C LYS A 592 -6.08 26.50 -13.35
N LEU A 593 -4.87 26.03 -13.63
CA LEU A 593 -3.74 26.87 -13.99
C LEU A 593 -3.41 26.64 -15.46
N PHE A 594 -3.33 27.73 -16.20
CA PHE A 594 -2.64 27.80 -17.49
C PHE A 594 -1.31 28.52 -17.28
N PHE A 595 -0.25 28.03 -17.91
CA PHE A 595 1.06 28.66 -17.80
C PHE A 595 1.84 28.57 -19.10
N GLY A 596 2.71 29.55 -19.32
CA GLY A 596 3.63 29.60 -20.45
C GLY A 596 4.67 30.68 -20.19
N TYR A 597 5.73 30.72 -20.97
CA TYR A 597 6.83 31.66 -20.72
C TYR A 597 7.43 32.13 -22.03
N ASP A 598 8.12 33.26 -21.97
CA ASP A 598 9.01 33.76 -23.00
C ASP A 598 10.41 34.00 -22.41
N SER A 599 11.27 34.75 -23.13
CA SER A 599 12.62 35.07 -22.67
C SER A 599 12.67 35.99 -21.45
N GLU A 600 11.57 36.67 -21.10
CA GLU A 600 11.53 37.70 -20.06
C GLU A 600 10.62 37.34 -18.89
N ASN A 601 9.51 36.64 -19.12
CA ASN A 601 8.47 36.41 -18.12
C ASN A 601 7.93 34.97 -18.12
N LEU A 602 7.51 34.51 -16.94
CA LEU A 602 6.53 33.44 -16.76
C LEU A 602 5.14 34.06 -16.68
N TYR A 603 4.22 33.54 -17.49
CA TYR A 603 2.81 33.92 -17.51
C TYR A 603 1.98 32.84 -16.84
N LEU A 604 1.13 33.26 -15.91
CA LEU A 604 0.18 32.40 -15.20
C LEU A 604 -1.24 32.93 -15.45
N ARG A 605 -2.15 32.05 -15.82
CA ARG A 605 -3.59 32.31 -15.86
C ARG A 605 -4.27 31.33 -14.95
N ILE A 606 -5.00 31.83 -13.96
CA ILE A 606 -5.74 31.00 -13.03
C ILE A 606 -7.22 31.20 -13.31
N GLU A 607 -7.91 30.07 -13.49
CA GLU A 607 -9.36 30.04 -13.60
C GLU A 607 -9.96 29.64 -12.26
N GLY A 608 -11.03 30.33 -11.89
CA GLY A 608 -11.68 30.15 -10.61
C GLY A 608 -13.06 30.80 -10.56
N ASP A 609 -13.78 30.60 -9.46
CA ASP A 609 -15.02 31.32 -9.19
C ASP A 609 -14.74 32.68 -8.53
N PHE A 610 -14.18 33.61 -9.30
CA PHE A 610 -13.81 34.93 -8.79
C PHE A 610 -15.02 35.87 -8.60
N ASN A 611 -16.16 35.61 -9.25
CA ASN A 611 -17.33 36.50 -9.22
C ASN A 611 -17.85 36.76 -7.80
N GLY A 612 -17.72 35.79 -6.90
CA GLY A 612 -18.09 35.91 -5.50
C GLY A 612 -17.12 36.71 -4.62
N SER A 613 -15.90 36.95 -5.09
CA SER A 613 -14.74 37.38 -4.29
C SER A 613 -14.04 38.65 -4.79
N LEU A 614 -14.35 39.11 -6.01
CA LEU A 614 -13.83 40.36 -6.58
C LEU A 614 -14.20 41.57 -5.71
N ASP A 615 -13.23 42.45 -5.49
CA ASP A 615 -13.39 43.72 -4.76
C ASP A 615 -13.84 43.55 -3.29
N LYS A 616 -13.63 42.36 -2.69
CA LYS A 616 -14.01 42.02 -1.30
C LYS A 616 -12.83 41.77 -0.36
N GLY A 617 -11.66 42.34 -0.68
CA GLY A 617 -10.46 42.22 0.18
C GLY A 617 -9.76 40.86 0.10
N TYR A 618 -10.00 40.09 -0.97
CA TYR A 618 -9.23 38.87 -1.22
C TYR A 618 -7.90 39.19 -1.90
N GLU A 619 -6.86 38.45 -1.52
CA GLU A 619 -5.54 38.50 -2.15
C GLU A 619 -5.16 37.10 -2.65
N LEU A 620 -4.57 37.03 -3.84
CA LEU A 620 -3.97 35.80 -4.34
C LEU A 620 -2.46 35.87 -4.09
N GLU A 621 -1.97 34.97 -3.24
CA GLU A 621 -0.54 34.73 -3.06
C GLU A 621 -0.08 33.64 -4.02
N THR A 622 0.98 33.94 -4.77
CA THR A 622 1.73 32.93 -5.52
C THR A 622 3.07 32.72 -4.82
N GLU A 623 3.31 31.50 -4.37
CA GLU A 623 4.60 31.05 -3.89
C GLU A 623 5.29 30.25 -4.99
N ILE A 624 6.56 30.58 -5.21
CA ILE A 624 7.45 29.89 -6.13
C ILE A 624 8.60 29.32 -5.32
N THR A 625 8.73 28.01 -5.34
CA THR A 625 9.78 27.32 -4.64
C THR A 625 10.87 26.90 -5.63
N GLY A 626 12.10 27.36 -5.35
CA GLY A 626 13.35 26.89 -5.95
C GLY A 626 14.33 26.50 -4.83
N SER A 627 15.62 26.85 -4.95
CA SER A 627 16.56 26.73 -3.80
C SER A 627 16.23 27.68 -2.65
N SER A 628 15.57 28.79 -2.97
CA SER A 628 14.94 29.73 -2.04
C SER A 628 13.47 29.92 -2.42
N PRO A 629 12.54 30.18 -1.49
CA PRO A 629 11.16 30.50 -1.86
C PRO A 629 10.98 32.00 -2.13
N ALA A 630 10.29 32.33 -3.22
CA ALA A 630 9.83 33.69 -3.53
C ALA A 630 8.30 33.75 -3.42
N LYS A 631 7.77 34.79 -2.76
CA LYS A 631 6.33 34.99 -2.59
C LYS A 631 5.94 36.37 -3.05
N PHE A 632 4.79 36.46 -3.71
CA PHE A 632 4.17 37.73 -4.01
C PHE A 632 2.66 37.62 -3.89
N ARG A 633 2.02 38.73 -3.53
CA ARG A 633 0.57 38.84 -3.40
C ARG A 633 0.05 39.86 -4.38
N ILE A 634 -1.08 39.54 -4.99
CA ILE A 634 -1.85 40.47 -5.80
C ILE A 634 -3.26 40.60 -5.24
N PRO A 635 -3.84 41.81 -5.21
CA PRO A 635 -5.24 41.97 -4.82
C PRO A 635 -6.15 41.43 -5.92
N LEU A 636 -7.22 40.73 -5.55
CA LEU A 636 -8.28 40.31 -6.47
C LEU A 636 -9.30 41.44 -6.71
N ASN A 637 -8.79 42.60 -7.11
CA ASN A 637 -9.59 43.77 -7.48
C ASN A 637 -9.66 43.89 -9.00
N LYS A 638 -10.83 44.24 -9.55
CA LYS A 638 -10.98 44.34 -11.02
C LYS A 638 -10.03 45.37 -11.63
N GLY A 639 -9.36 44.98 -12.71
CA GLY A 639 -8.48 45.85 -13.48
C GLY A 639 -7.05 45.32 -13.56
N ARG A 640 -6.14 46.19 -14.01
CA ARG A 640 -4.72 45.89 -14.19
C ARG A 640 -3.89 46.53 -13.08
N GLY A 641 -2.82 45.86 -12.68
CA GLY A 641 -1.86 46.39 -11.71
C GLY A 641 -0.42 45.97 -12.02
N GLU A 642 0.52 46.70 -11.43
CA GLU A 642 1.95 46.40 -11.48
C GLU A 642 2.58 46.74 -10.13
N ASN A 643 3.49 45.91 -9.64
CA ASN A 643 4.23 46.19 -8.41
C ASN A 643 5.66 46.71 -8.71
N GLY A 644 6.35 47.20 -7.68
CA GLY A 644 7.72 47.72 -7.80
C GLY A 644 8.77 46.69 -8.28
N GLY A 645 8.44 45.39 -8.31
CA GLY A 645 9.27 44.32 -8.86
C GLY A 645 9.03 44.03 -10.35
N GLY A 646 8.07 44.72 -10.99
CA GLY A 646 7.67 44.51 -12.37
C GLY A 646 6.73 43.32 -12.59
N ILE A 647 6.13 42.78 -11.51
CA ILE A 647 5.05 41.79 -11.63
C ILE A 647 3.81 42.54 -12.09
N LYS A 648 3.24 42.13 -13.21
CA LYS A 648 2.01 42.70 -13.77
C LYS A 648 0.88 41.70 -13.59
N TRP A 649 -0.32 42.19 -13.32
CA TRP A 649 -1.50 41.34 -13.23
C TRP A 649 -2.72 42.00 -13.83
N GLY A 650 -3.65 41.18 -14.29
CA GLY A 650 -4.98 41.57 -14.75
C GLY A 650 -6.02 40.67 -14.11
N ILE A 651 -7.03 41.26 -13.48
CA ILE A 651 -8.09 40.52 -12.81
C ILE A 651 -9.44 40.96 -13.38
N ASN A 652 -10.19 39.99 -13.90
CA ASN A 652 -11.60 40.16 -14.25
C ASN A 652 -12.36 38.83 -14.14
N ARG A 653 -12.52 38.08 -15.24
CA ARG A 653 -13.12 36.72 -15.19
C ARG A 653 -12.11 35.65 -14.80
N ILE A 654 -10.83 35.93 -15.05
CA ILE A 654 -9.68 35.13 -14.70
C ILE A 654 -8.66 36.00 -13.98
N ALA A 655 -7.69 35.37 -13.34
CA ALA A 655 -6.52 36.06 -12.81
C ALA A 655 -5.33 35.77 -13.71
N GLU A 656 -4.76 36.81 -14.33
CA GLU A 656 -3.56 36.71 -15.16
C GLU A 656 -2.40 37.41 -14.49
N ILE A 657 -1.22 36.81 -14.57
CA ILE A 657 0.00 37.29 -13.92
C ILE A 657 1.15 37.14 -14.91
N ALA A 658 1.88 38.22 -15.15
CA ALA A 658 3.19 38.19 -15.80
C ALA A 658 4.25 38.43 -14.75
N LEU A 659 5.14 37.44 -14.59
CA LEU A 659 6.18 37.41 -13.59
C LEU A 659 7.55 37.43 -14.27
N PRO A 660 8.36 38.48 -14.05
CA PRO A 660 9.71 38.53 -14.62
C PRO A 660 10.60 37.40 -14.13
N HIS A 661 11.36 36.76 -15.02
CA HIS A 661 12.31 35.68 -14.67
C HIS A 661 13.34 36.11 -13.62
N ARG A 662 13.72 37.39 -13.60
CA ARG A 662 14.62 37.96 -12.58
C ARG A 662 14.09 37.88 -11.14
N ASN A 663 12.79 37.65 -10.96
CA ASN A 663 12.15 37.49 -9.65
C ASN A 663 12.03 36.01 -9.24
N MET A 664 12.49 35.08 -10.09
CA MET A 664 12.50 33.64 -9.79
C MET A 664 13.67 33.28 -8.87
N PRO A 665 13.45 32.37 -7.91
CA PRO A 665 14.45 32.07 -6.89
C PRO A 665 15.69 31.30 -7.37
N ASP A 666 15.77 30.86 -8.63
CA ASP A 666 17.00 30.40 -9.30
C ASP A 666 16.81 30.13 -10.80
N ASN A 667 17.90 30.23 -11.57
CA ASN A 667 17.96 30.01 -13.03
C ASN A 667 18.08 28.52 -13.42
N THR A 668 17.60 27.60 -12.57
CA THR A 668 17.76 26.13 -12.70
C THR A 668 16.84 25.50 -13.74
N GLY A 669 16.08 26.30 -14.48
CA GLY A 669 15.15 25.83 -15.50
C GLY A 669 13.92 25.12 -14.95
N ARG A 670 13.75 24.93 -13.64
CA ARG A 670 12.52 24.36 -13.05
C ARG A 670 12.08 25.12 -11.82
N VAL A 671 10.78 25.37 -11.73
CA VAL A 671 10.14 26.07 -10.61
C VAL A 671 8.89 25.32 -10.14
N TYR A 672 8.58 25.41 -8.85
CA TYR A 672 7.38 24.81 -8.26
C TYR A 672 6.43 25.89 -7.78
N LEU A 673 5.15 25.82 -8.16
CA LEU A 673 4.17 26.85 -7.84
C LEU A 673 3.12 26.35 -6.85
N VAL A 674 2.77 27.20 -5.90
CA VAL A 674 1.64 27.05 -4.98
C VAL A 674 0.86 28.34 -4.93
N PHE A 675 -0.46 28.25 -4.94
CA PHE A 675 -1.37 29.38 -4.81
C PHE A 675 -2.05 29.33 -3.45
N ARG A 676 -2.15 30.48 -2.79
CA ARG A 676 -2.98 30.64 -1.60
C ARG A 676 -3.93 31.81 -1.76
N LEU A 677 -5.19 31.60 -1.45
CA LEU A 677 -6.17 32.66 -1.39
C LEU A 677 -6.23 33.19 0.03
N PHE A 678 -6.00 34.49 0.21
CA PHE A 678 -6.10 35.17 1.50
C PHE A 678 -7.34 36.05 1.56
N ARG A 679 -7.89 36.21 2.76
CA ARG A 679 -8.89 37.24 3.08
C ARG A 679 -8.60 37.78 4.47
N ASP A 680 -8.53 39.10 4.61
CA ASP A 680 -8.29 39.78 5.89
C ASP A 680 -7.04 39.26 6.66
N GLY A 681 -6.04 38.74 5.92
CA GLY A 681 -4.79 38.19 6.46
C GLY A 681 -4.78 36.67 6.71
N GLU A 682 -5.93 35.98 6.61
CA GLU A 682 -6.03 34.53 6.79
C GLU A 682 -6.06 33.77 5.45
N ALA A 683 -5.37 32.63 5.37
CA ALA A 683 -5.36 31.78 4.18
C ALA A 683 -6.64 30.93 4.14
N MET A 684 -7.52 31.22 3.18
CA MET A 684 -8.80 30.56 2.96
C MET A 684 -8.68 29.28 2.14
N GLU A 685 -7.71 29.23 1.23
CA GLU A 685 -7.50 28.12 0.31
C GLU A 685 -6.02 27.97 -0.04
N ARG A 686 -5.55 26.74 -0.23
CA ARG A 686 -4.25 26.39 -0.81
C ARG A 686 -4.50 25.48 -2.02
N ALA A 687 -3.94 25.83 -3.17
CA ALA A 687 -4.06 25.04 -4.39
C ALA A 687 -2.71 24.90 -5.10
N PRO A 688 -2.27 23.69 -5.48
CA PRO A 688 -2.87 22.40 -5.09
C PRO A 688 -2.84 22.18 -3.57
N GLN A 689 -3.71 21.32 -3.03
CA GLN A 689 -3.89 21.17 -1.58
C GLN A 689 -2.71 20.46 -0.90
N TYR A 690 -2.18 19.41 -1.52
CA TYR A 690 -1.15 18.52 -0.97
C TYR A 690 0.15 18.51 -1.78
N ASN A 691 0.15 19.13 -2.96
CA ASN A 691 1.25 19.12 -3.92
C ASN A 691 1.61 20.56 -4.37
N MET A 692 2.53 20.65 -5.34
CA MET A 692 2.91 21.88 -6.04
C MET A 692 2.86 21.64 -7.55
N VAL A 693 2.70 22.71 -8.34
CA VAL A 693 2.78 22.63 -9.80
C VAL A 693 4.23 22.72 -10.24
N GLU A 694 4.79 21.68 -10.86
CA GLU A 694 6.11 21.74 -11.50
C GLU A 694 6.00 22.41 -12.88
N VAL A 695 6.82 23.45 -13.11
CA VAL A 695 6.97 24.12 -14.39
C VAL A 695 8.43 24.02 -14.82
N ASP A 696 8.67 23.36 -15.96
CA ASP A 696 9.97 23.33 -16.63
C ASP A 696 10.06 24.51 -17.61
N LEU A 697 11.02 25.39 -17.36
CA LEU A 697 11.39 26.56 -18.14
C LEU A 697 12.56 26.28 -19.09
N SER A 698 13.13 25.07 -19.07
CA SER A 698 14.30 24.70 -19.87
C SER A 698 13.96 24.16 -21.27
N ASP A 699 12.68 23.95 -21.60
CA ASP A 699 12.30 23.49 -22.94
C ASP A 699 12.70 24.54 -24.01
N ASN A 700 13.50 24.11 -24.98
CA ASN A 700 13.87 24.90 -26.15
C ASN A 700 12.91 24.60 -27.30
N PHE A 701 11.88 25.42 -27.47
CA PHE A 701 10.92 25.29 -28.58
C PHE A 701 11.52 25.64 -29.96
N GLY A 702 12.80 26.01 -30.03
CA GLY A 702 13.52 26.34 -31.25
C GLY A 702 13.96 25.14 -32.09
N ASP A 703 14.01 23.92 -31.52
CA ASP A 703 14.53 22.73 -32.20
C ASP A 703 13.42 21.86 -32.86
N ASP A 704 12.13 22.12 -32.57
CA ASP A 704 10.97 21.36 -33.08
C ASP A 704 10.35 22.00 -34.34
N TRP A 705 11.17 22.28 -35.36
CA TRP A 705 10.71 22.74 -36.68
C TRP A 705 10.57 21.57 -37.66
N ILE A 706 9.56 20.71 -37.48
CA ILE A 706 8.98 19.95 -38.61
C ILE A 706 7.46 20.07 -38.55
N VAL A 707 6.94 20.52 -39.71
CA VAL A 707 5.55 20.81 -40.12
C VAL A 707 4.60 19.64 -39.92
#